data_AF-A0AA47M2W0-F1
#
_entry.id   AF-A0AA47M2W0-F1
#
_cell.length_a   1.000
_cell.length_b   1.000
_cell.length_c   1.000
_cell.angle_alpha   90.00
_cell.angle_beta   90.00
_cell.angle_gamma   90.00
#
_symmetry.space_group_name_H-M   'P 1'
#
loop_
_entity.id
_entity.type
_entity.pdbx_description
1 polymer ?
#
loop_
_entity_poly.entity_id
_entity_poly.type
_entity_poly.pdbx_seq_one_letter_code
_entity_poly.pdbx_strand_id
1 'polypeptide(L)'
;MAKLVECVPNFSEGRDQKVIEAISEAIAKTVGCSLLDVDPGTSTNRTVYTFVGPPDAVVEGALNAAHTAFSLIDMTSHTGEHPRMGALDVCPFIPVKNVSMDDCVRCALLFGQRLASMLHVPVYLYGEAARSEKRRKLPSVRAGEYEGLPVKLKQDEWIPDFGPASFVPSWGATVTGARNFLIAYNVNLISTKEQAHRIALDVREQGRGKDQPGVLQKVQGLGWYLEEAQLAQVSTNLLDYEVTPLHTVFQEICCRAKDLNLPVVGSQVVGLVPLKALLDSAEFYIQRDQLFILQDEHKVRLVISKLGLDSLGPFNPKDRIIEYMVDQGTGDQGLVSLSLCQFVQSVAARSAAPGGGSVSAAVAALKWKAFSNWCLNKQLDPASGSVHSVLNFLRSLLDAGRAASTVKVYAVAISAFQQPVDGRAVGKHPLVSQCIKGAHRLRPSRTLRAPSWDLPTVLQALTGAPYEPLEQADLKFVTQKTAFLLAVCSAKRVGELQALSVSNQCLRWKVNYTGVSLWPNPSFLPKVVNPQTINQVIEISALCSESASVEDNLNLVSLCPVRALRTYVTRIQSLRRSHSQLFICYGGNKRGDPVSKHRLSHWVVDTISQAYDSQGLPAPGNLVAHSTRSMATSWAELSAASWSTPCTFARFYRVNVAAAPLSTAGAALGAMVGQMTYGKRQFEGLDGAMRQLIPPFHQAVQELLLLVDADSSAFNSYMAALKLPKNTEEDAQRRQVAMQAGLREAVGVPLSLAERVSSLWDPLLQLVLQGNISCLSDAQVSAKALETAVFGAYYNIIINLKDITDHTFKTATQKRASELLQQAKEKCSAVLDHAEKRT
;
A
#
# COMPACT_ATOMS: atom_id res chain seq x y z
N MET A 1 0.74 -7.47 -10.24
CA MET A 1 -0.51 -6.69 -10.43
C MET A 1 -1.41 -7.43 -11.41
N ALA A 2 -2.73 -7.32 -11.27
CA ALA A 2 -3.67 -7.94 -12.21
C ALA A 2 -3.54 -7.29 -13.61
N LYS A 3 -3.46 -8.14 -14.65
CA LYS A 3 -3.56 -7.73 -16.06
C LYS A 3 -5.04 -7.58 -16.40
N LEU A 4 -5.42 -6.48 -17.04
CA LEU A 4 -6.79 -6.22 -17.44
C LEU A 4 -6.86 -5.81 -18.91
N VAL A 5 -7.64 -6.56 -19.66
CA VAL A 5 -8.00 -6.33 -21.06
C VAL A 5 -9.48 -6.03 -21.12
N GLU A 6 -9.86 -5.04 -21.93
CA GLU A 6 -11.24 -4.81 -22.32
C GLU A 6 -11.51 -5.53 -23.64
N CYS A 7 -12.64 -6.22 -23.73
CA CYS A 7 -13.15 -6.83 -24.94
C CYS A 7 -14.52 -6.22 -25.25
N VAL A 8 -14.70 -5.77 -26.50
CA VAL A 8 -15.90 -5.02 -26.91
C VAL A 8 -16.56 -5.66 -28.14
N PRO A 9 -17.06 -6.92 -28.07
CA PRO A 9 -17.65 -7.57 -29.23
C PRO A 9 -18.95 -6.91 -29.66
N ASN A 10 -19.15 -6.91 -30.97
CA ASN A 10 -20.28 -6.26 -31.63
C ASN A 10 -21.13 -7.30 -32.32
N PHE A 11 -22.34 -7.48 -31.82
CA PHE A 11 -23.29 -8.44 -32.37
C PHE A 11 -24.37 -7.74 -33.18
N SER A 12 -24.71 -8.34 -34.32
CA SER A 12 -25.76 -7.87 -35.23
C SER A 12 -27.14 -8.31 -34.73
N GLU A 13 -27.54 -7.79 -33.58
CA GLU A 13 -28.86 -7.95 -32.96
C GLU A 13 -29.08 -6.77 -32.01
N GLY A 14 -30.20 -6.07 -32.09
CA GLY A 14 -30.54 -4.94 -31.22
C GLY A 14 -32.02 -4.82 -30.87
N ARG A 15 -32.80 -5.87 -31.17
CA ARG A 15 -34.27 -5.90 -31.05
C ARG A 15 -34.76 -7.07 -30.20
N ASP A 16 -34.23 -8.28 -30.40
CA ASP A 16 -34.62 -9.45 -29.61
C ASP A 16 -33.86 -9.51 -28.29
N GLN A 17 -34.58 -9.13 -27.23
CA GLN A 17 -34.07 -9.12 -25.87
C GLN A 17 -33.59 -10.50 -25.39
N LYS A 18 -34.21 -11.60 -25.83
CA LYS A 18 -33.80 -12.95 -25.41
C LYS A 18 -32.43 -13.33 -25.97
N VAL A 19 -32.16 -12.94 -27.21
CA VAL A 19 -30.86 -13.16 -27.85
C VAL A 19 -29.79 -12.32 -27.14
N ILE A 20 -30.13 -11.06 -26.83
CA ILE A 20 -29.21 -10.14 -26.13
C ILE A 20 -28.84 -10.70 -24.76
N GLU A 21 -29.83 -11.08 -23.96
CA GLU A 21 -29.63 -11.62 -22.61
C GLU A 21 -28.86 -12.94 -22.63
N ALA A 22 -29.12 -13.83 -23.59
CA ALA A 22 -28.40 -15.09 -23.72
C ALA A 22 -26.89 -14.86 -23.98
N ILE A 23 -26.55 -13.89 -24.83
CA ILE A 23 -25.15 -13.53 -25.10
C ILE A 23 -24.53 -12.86 -23.86
N SER A 24 -25.24 -11.95 -23.19
CA SER A 24 -24.79 -11.34 -21.92
C SER A 24 -24.48 -12.41 -20.87
N GLU A 25 -25.38 -13.39 -20.70
CA GLU A 25 -25.24 -14.44 -19.69
C GLU A 25 -24.04 -15.36 -19.99
N ALA A 26 -23.79 -15.67 -21.27
CA ALA A 26 -22.62 -16.44 -21.69
C ALA A 26 -21.29 -15.74 -21.32
N ILE A 27 -21.23 -14.42 -21.46
CA ILE A 27 -20.06 -13.62 -21.05
C ILE A 27 -19.96 -13.61 -19.52
N ALA A 28 -21.05 -13.29 -18.82
CA ALA A 28 -21.07 -13.14 -17.37
C ALA A 28 -20.76 -14.44 -16.60
N LYS A 29 -21.14 -15.60 -17.15
CA LYS A 29 -20.82 -16.93 -16.59
C LYS A 29 -19.36 -17.34 -16.80
N THR A 30 -18.61 -16.64 -17.66
CA THR A 30 -17.22 -16.98 -17.94
C THR A 30 -16.32 -16.55 -16.78
N VAL A 31 -15.63 -17.53 -16.18
CA VAL A 31 -14.77 -17.30 -15.01
C VAL A 31 -13.66 -16.29 -15.35
N GLY A 32 -13.57 -15.24 -14.53
CA GLY A 32 -12.57 -14.18 -14.68
C GLY A 32 -12.98 -13.03 -15.61
N CYS A 33 -14.15 -13.10 -16.25
CA CYS A 33 -14.75 -11.97 -16.95
C CYS A 33 -15.70 -11.19 -16.03
N SER A 34 -15.78 -9.88 -16.24
CA SER A 34 -16.78 -9.01 -15.64
C SER A 34 -17.46 -8.23 -16.76
N LEU A 35 -18.73 -8.56 -17.03
CA LEU A 35 -19.56 -7.83 -17.97
C LEU A 35 -19.87 -6.46 -17.36
N LEU A 36 -19.46 -5.40 -18.06
CA LEU A 36 -19.57 -4.03 -17.60
C LEU A 36 -20.82 -3.36 -18.17
N ASP A 37 -21.02 -3.49 -19.49
CA ASP A 37 -22.08 -2.77 -20.19
C ASP A 37 -22.62 -3.57 -21.37
N VAL A 38 -23.90 -3.34 -21.69
CA VAL A 38 -24.62 -3.92 -22.82
C VAL A 38 -25.47 -2.80 -23.41
N ASP A 39 -25.09 -2.33 -24.60
CA ASP A 39 -25.70 -1.17 -25.26
C ASP A 39 -26.41 -1.61 -26.56
N PRO A 40 -27.71 -1.97 -26.49
CA PRO A 40 -28.50 -2.34 -27.64
C PRO A 40 -29.09 -1.12 -28.36
N GLY A 41 -28.92 -1.05 -29.67
CA GLY A 41 -29.57 -0.05 -30.52
C GLY A 41 -30.62 -0.68 -31.44
N THR A 42 -31.88 -0.29 -31.29
CA THR A 42 -33.02 -0.84 -32.05
C THR A 42 -32.98 -0.44 -33.53
N SER A 43 -32.70 0.84 -33.82
CA SER A 43 -32.59 1.39 -35.18
C SER A 43 -31.30 0.96 -35.88
N THR A 44 -30.18 0.91 -35.14
CA THR A 44 -28.90 0.37 -35.64
C THR A 44 -28.91 -1.15 -35.78
N ASN A 45 -29.86 -1.83 -35.11
CA ASN A 45 -29.98 -3.29 -35.00
C ASN A 45 -28.64 -3.97 -34.65
N ARG A 46 -27.98 -3.44 -33.62
CA ARG A 46 -26.68 -3.90 -33.13
C ARG A 46 -26.63 -3.74 -31.61
N THR A 47 -25.96 -4.68 -30.95
CA THR A 47 -25.63 -4.58 -29.53
C THR A 47 -24.13 -4.61 -29.35
N VAL A 48 -23.63 -3.65 -28.58
CA VAL A 48 -22.24 -3.58 -28.16
C VAL A 48 -22.16 -4.14 -26.74
N TYR A 49 -21.34 -5.17 -26.53
CA TYR A 49 -21.08 -5.71 -25.19
C TYR A 49 -19.70 -5.25 -24.77
N THR A 50 -19.56 -4.83 -23.53
CA THR A 50 -18.26 -4.41 -22.98
C THR A 50 -17.99 -5.21 -21.73
N PHE A 51 -16.87 -5.94 -21.71
CA PHE A 51 -16.45 -6.70 -20.54
C PHE A 51 -14.94 -6.67 -20.37
N VAL A 52 -14.49 -6.88 -19.14
CA VAL A 52 -13.08 -6.84 -18.76
C VAL A 52 -12.64 -8.11 -18.07
N GLY A 53 -11.36 -8.43 -18.16
CA GLY A 53 -10.77 -9.55 -17.45
C GLY A 53 -9.30 -9.77 -17.80
N PRO A 54 -8.65 -10.79 -17.21
CA PRO A 54 -7.33 -11.23 -17.63
C PRO A 54 -7.31 -11.66 -19.11
N PRO A 55 -6.16 -11.56 -19.81
CA PRO A 55 -6.03 -11.88 -21.24
C PRO A 55 -6.68 -13.20 -21.66
N ASP A 56 -6.43 -14.29 -20.92
CA ASP A 56 -6.96 -15.61 -21.28
C ASP A 56 -8.48 -15.71 -21.02
N ALA A 57 -8.96 -15.10 -19.93
CA ALA A 57 -10.38 -15.12 -19.57
C ALA A 57 -11.23 -14.36 -20.59
N VAL A 58 -10.77 -13.19 -21.06
CA VAL A 58 -11.55 -12.41 -22.03
C VAL A 58 -11.67 -13.10 -23.38
N VAL A 59 -10.67 -13.88 -23.78
CA VAL A 59 -10.73 -14.71 -25.00
C VAL A 59 -11.79 -15.80 -24.86
N GLU A 60 -11.86 -16.49 -23.71
CA GLU A 60 -12.92 -17.47 -23.44
C GLU A 60 -14.31 -16.81 -23.43
N GLY A 61 -14.43 -15.63 -22.81
CA GLY A 61 -15.70 -14.89 -22.75
C GLY A 61 -16.21 -14.53 -24.14
N ALA A 62 -15.32 -14.05 -25.00
CA ALA A 62 -15.64 -13.74 -26.39
C ALA A 62 -16.02 -14.99 -27.20
N LEU A 63 -15.34 -16.13 -26.99
CA LEU A 63 -15.66 -17.39 -27.67
C LEU A 63 -17.03 -17.96 -27.22
N ASN A 64 -17.34 -17.92 -25.93
CA ASN A 64 -18.61 -18.36 -25.38
C ASN A 64 -19.78 -17.51 -25.89
N ALA A 65 -19.58 -16.19 -25.97
CA ALA A 65 -20.53 -15.26 -26.58
C ALA A 65 -20.78 -15.60 -28.05
N ALA A 66 -19.71 -15.81 -28.82
CA ALA A 66 -19.79 -16.15 -30.24
C ALA A 66 -20.49 -17.51 -30.47
N HIS A 67 -20.18 -18.52 -29.66
CA HIS A 67 -20.83 -19.84 -29.73
C HIS A 67 -22.33 -19.74 -29.47
N THR A 68 -22.74 -18.94 -28.48
CA THR A 68 -24.15 -18.72 -28.16
C THR A 68 -24.86 -17.98 -29.29
N ALA A 69 -24.26 -16.90 -29.80
CA ALA A 69 -24.80 -16.13 -30.91
C ALA A 69 -24.94 -16.95 -32.20
N PHE A 70 -24.05 -17.91 -32.46
CA PHE A 70 -24.06 -18.72 -33.69
C PHE A 70 -25.35 -19.54 -33.85
N SER A 71 -25.99 -19.89 -32.73
CA SER A 71 -27.25 -20.64 -32.74
C SER A 71 -28.49 -19.73 -32.72
N LEU A 72 -28.33 -18.44 -32.44
CA LEU A 72 -29.43 -17.52 -32.13
C LEU A 72 -29.61 -16.41 -33.17
N ILE A 73 -28.54 -16.00 -33.87
CA ILE A 73 -28.56 -14.95 -34.87
C ILE A 73 -28.52 -15.57 -36.27
N ASP A 74 -29.45 -15.13 -37.12
CA ASP A 74 -29.46 -15.46 -38.55
C ASP A 74 -29.32 -14.19 -39.41
N MET A 75 -28.10 -13.99 -39.94
CA MET A 75 -27.76 -12.84 -40.78
C MET A 75 -28.55 -12.75 -42.08
N THR A 76 -29.18 -13.83 -42.56
CA THR A 76 -29.99 -13.79 -43.79
C THR A 76 -31.24 -12.93 -43.66
N SER A 77 -31.70 -12.70 -42.43
CA SER A 77 -32.86 -11.88 -42.09
C SER A 77 -32.47 -10.53 -41.46
N HIS A 78 -31.18 -10.28 -41.22
CA HIS A 78 -30.71 -9.11 -40.49
C HIS A 78 -30.61 -7.86 -41.37
N THR A 79 -31.23 -6.77 -40.89
CA THR A 79 -31.12 -5.42 -41.47
C THR A 79 -31.02 -4.38 -40.35
N GLY A 80 -30.16 -3.37 -40.51
CA GLY A 80 -30.02 -2.25 -39.57
C GLY A 80 -29.35 -1.04 -40.22
N GLU A 81 -29.47 0.14 -39.61
CA GLU A 81 -28.83 1.35 -40.15
C GLU A 81 -27.30 1.32 -40.03
N HIS A 82 -26.75 0.54 -39.09
CA HIS A 82 -25.32 0.45 -38.89
C HIS A 82 -24.72 -0.58 -39.86
N PRO A 83 -23.63 -0.25 -40.59
CA PRO A 83 -22.98 -1.20 -41.49
C PRO A 83 -22.59 -2.48 -40.74
N ARG A 84 -22.71 -3.65 -41.36
CA ARG A 84 -22.34 -4.94 -40.71
C ARG A 84 -21.97 -5.99 -41.73
N MET A 85 -21.12 -6.95 -41.36
CA MET A 85 -20.77 -8.08 -42.24
C MET A 85 -20.94 -9.47 -41.60
N GLY A 86 -21.23 -9.55 -40.30
CA GLY A 86 -21.50 -10.83 -39.65
C GLY A 86 -22.26 -10.74 -38.34
N ALA A 87 -22.71 -11.89 -37.85
CA ALA A 87 -23.48 -12.01 -36.61
C ALA A 87 -22.67 -11.50 -35.41
N LEU A 88 -21.38 -11.87 -35.34
CA LEU A 88 -20.36 -11.15 -34.59
C LEU A 88 -19.48 -10.43 -35.60
N ASP A 89 -19.69 -9.14 -35.73
CA ASP A 89 -19.11 -8.32 -36.78
C ASP A 89 -17.65 -7.94 -36.46
N VAL A 90 -17.40 -7.37 -35.27
CA VAL A 90 -16.05 -7.04 -34.82
C VAL A 90 -15.87 -7.32 -33.32
N CYS A 91 -14.77 -8.00 -32.98
CA CYS A 91 -14.35 -8.30 -31.61
C CYS A 91 -12.93 -7.76 -31.35
N PRO A 92 -12.80 -6.52 -30.85
CA PRO A 92 -11.53 -5.94 -30.46
C PRO A 92 -11.10 -6.30 -29.04
N PHE A 93 -9.78 -6.33 -28.82
CA PHE A 93 -9.12 -6.41 -27.53
C PHE A 93 -8.32 -5.12 -27.28
N ILE A 94 -8.55 -4.47 -26.14
CA ILE A 94 -8.00 -3.16 -25.79
C ILE A 94 -7.22 -3.26 -24.47
N PRO A 95 -6.00 -2.71 -24.40
CA PRO A 95 -5.23 -2.69 -23.16
C PRO A 95 -5.85 -1.70 -22.16
N VAL A 96 -6.12 -2.15 -20.92
CA VAL A 96 -6.65 -1.30 -19.85
C VAL A 96 -5.61 -1.09 -18.74
N LYS A 97 -5.16 -2.17 -18.09
CA LYS A 97 -4.27 -2.07 -16.92
C LYS A 97 -3.20 -3.15 -16.95
N ASN A 98 -1.93 -2.74 -16.89
CA ASN A 98 -0.75 -3.63 -16.90
C ASN A 98 -0.70 -4.61 -18.09
N VAL A 99 -1.21 -4.20 -19.24
CA VAL A 99 -1.25 -4.99 -20.48
C VAL A 99 -0.66 -4.15 -21.61
N SER A 100 0.21 -4.74 -22.42
CA SER A 100 0.75 -4.09 -23.63
C SER A 100 -0.17 -4.31 -24.84
N MET A 101 0.04 -3.52 -25.90
CA MET A 101 -0.65 -3.76 -27.17
C MET A 101 -0.33 -5.16 -27.72
N ASP A 102 0.91 -5.64 -27.57
CA ASP A 102 1.32 -6.98 -28.01
C ASP A 102 0.56 -8.10 -27.30
N ASP A 103 0.28 -7.94 -26.00
CA ASP A 103 -0.56 -8.88 -25.25
C ASP A 103 -1.99 -8.91 -25.84
N CYS A 104 -2.54 -7.77 -26.25
CA CYS A 104 -3.86 -7.69 -26.88
C CYS A 104 -3.86 -8.27 -28.31
N VAL A 105 -2.80 -8.05 -29.09
CA VAL A 105 -2.62 -8.68 -30.40
C VAL A 105 -2.59 -10.21 -30.25
N ARG A 106 -1.91 -10.73 -29.23
CA ARG A 106 -1.92 -12.16 -28.90
C ARG A 106 -3.32 -12.67 -28.56
N CYS A 107 -4.13 -11.90 -27.84
CA CYS A 107 -5.53 -12.25 -27.58
C CYS A 107 -6.35 -12.33 -28.87
N ALA A 108 -6.21 -11.35 -29.76
CA ALA A 108 -6.91 -11.32 -31.04
C ALA A 108 -6.55 -12.52 -31.93
N LEU A 109 -5.26 -12.90 -31.98
CA LEU A 109 -4.78 -14.07 -32.71
C LEU A 109 -5.38 -15.37 -32.14
N LEU A 110 -5.32 -15.54 -30.81
CA LEU A 110 -5.86 -16.72 -30.13
C LEU A 110 -7.38 -16.86 -30.33
N PHE A 111 -8.12 -15.75 -30.17
CA PHE A 111 -9.55 -15.70 -30.42
C PHE A 111 -9.86 -16.05 -31.88
N GLY A 112 -9.20 -15.41 -32.84
CA GLY A 112 -9.46 -15.62 -34.26
C GLY A 112 -9.21 -17.05 -34.71
N GLN A 113 -8.09 -17.65 -34.29
CA GLN A 113 -7.76 -19.03 -34.60
C GLN A 113 -8.77 -20.02 -34.02
N ARG A 114 -9.15 -19.84 -32.75
CA ARG A 114 -10.09 -20.73 -32.05
C ARG A 114 -11.52 -20.57 -32.56
N LEU A 115 -11.96 -19.34 -32.81
CA LEU A 115 -13.28 -19.05 -33.36
C LEU A 115 -13.46 -19.73 -34.73
N ALA A 116 -12.47 -19.55 -35.61
CA ALA A 116 -12.48 -20.16 -36.93
C ALA A 116 -12.49 -21.70 -36.86
N SER A 117 -11.72 -22.29 -35.93
CA SER A 117 -11.69 -23.74 -35.73
C SER A 117 -13.00 -24.28 -35.14
N MET A 118 -13.67 -23.49 -34.29
CA MET A 118 -14.91 -23.86 -33.60
C MET A 118 -16.12 -23.77 -34.54
N LEU A 119 -16.27 -22.65 -35.27
CA LEU A 119 -17.46 -22.35 -36.06
C LEU A 119 -17.28 -22.54 -37.57
N HIS A 120 -16.05 -22.78 -38.04
CA HIS A 120 -15.73 -22.93 -39.47
C HIS A 120 -16.12 -21.71 -40.32
N VAL A 121 -15.93 -20.51 -39.77
CA VAL A 121 -16.27 -19.22 -40.39
C VAL A 121 -15.02 -18.43 -40.82
N PRO A 122 -15.11 -17.55 -41.84
CA PRO A 122 -14.01 -16.68 -42.23
C PRO A 122 -13.77 -15.58 -41.19
N VAL A 123 -12.51 -15.45 -40.74
CA VAL A 123 -12.08 -14.45 -39.75
C VAL A 123 -10.94 -13.60 -40.29
N TYR A 124 -11.07 -12.27 -40.16
CA TYR A 124 -10.07 -11.28 -40.57
C TYR A 124 -9.43 -10.60 -39.37
N LEU A 125 -8.13 -10.31 -39.48
CA LEU A 125 -7.40 -9.51 -38.50
C LEU A 125 -7.38 -8.03 -38.90
N TYR A 126 -7.68 -7.13 -37.96
CA TYR A 126 -7.64 -5.68 -38.18
C TYR A 126 -6.86 -4.93 -37.09
N GLY A 127 -6.71 -3.61 -37.27
CA GLY A 127 -6.03 -2.75 -36.31
C GLY A 127 -4.56 -3.12 -36.18
N GLU A 128 -4.05 -3.13 -34.96
CA GLU A 128 -2.66 -3.49 -34.66
C GLU A 128 -2.37 -4.99 -34.88
N ALA A 129 -3.40 -5.82 -35.07
CA ALA A 129 -3.25 -7.24 -35.40
C ALA A 129 -3.26 -7.51 -36.92
N ALA A 130 -3.53 -6.50 -37.76
CA ALA A 130 -3.64 -6.67 -39.20
C ALA A 130 -2.33 -7.12 -39.84
N ARG A 131 -2.38 -8.14 -40.71
CA ARG A 131 -1.21 -8.63 -41.47
C ARG A 131 -0.88 -7.79 -42.71
N SER A 132 -1.81 -6.94 -43.13
CA SER A 132 -1.64 -6.06 -44.28
C SER A 132 -2.24 -4.68 -44.00
N GLU A 133 -1.62 -3.65 -44.55
CA GLU A 133 -2.03 -2.26 -44.31
C GLU A 133 -3.47 -2.00 -44.78
N LYS A 134 -3.92 -2.72 -45.82
CA LYS A 134 -5.29 -2.63 -46.34
C LYS A 134 -6.35 -3.09 -45.33
N ARG A 135 -6.00 -4.00 -44.42
CA ARG A 135 -6.90 -4.56 -43.39
C ARG A 135 -6.84 -3.80 -42.06
N ARG A 136 -5.92 -2.84 -41.91
CA ARG A 136 -5.77 -2.06 -40.68
C ARG A 136 -7.03 -1.27 -40.32
N LYS A 137 -7.69 -0.69 -41.32
CA LYS A 137 -8.94 0.08 -41.14
C LYS A 137 -10.16 -0.84 -41.22
N LEU A 138 -10.96 -0.86 -40.15
CA LEU A 138 -12.20 -1.65 -40.09
C LEU A 138 -13.18 -1.36 -41.24
N PRO A 139 -13.44 -0.09 -41.65
CA PRO A 139 -14.31 0.19 -42.80
C PRO A 139 -13.83 -0.43 -44.11
N SER A 140 -12.51 -0.57 -44.31
CA SER A 140 -11.96 -1.24 -45.50
C SER A 140 -12.31 -2.73 -45.50
N VAL A 141 -12.23 -3.39 -44.34
CA VAL A 141 -12.60 -4.80 -44.19
C VAL A 141 -14.11 -5.00 -44.30
N ARG A 142 -14.91 -4.03 -43.85
CA ARG A 142 -16.39 -4.05 -43.93
C ARG A 142 -16.94 -3.55 -45.27
N ALA A 143 -16.10 -3.12 -46.21
CA ALA A 143 -16.55 -2.64 -47.51
C ALA A 143 -17.33 -3.74 -48.25
N GLY A 144 -18.56 -3.41 -48.66
CA GLY A 144 -19.52 -4.34 -49.26
C GLY A 144 -20.43 -5.03 -48.24
N GLU A 145 -20.23 -4.83 -46.94
CA GLU A 145 -21.07 -5.38 -45.86
C GLU A 145 -21.25 -6.91 -45.94
N TYR A 146 -22.38 -7.44 -45.47
CA TYR A 146 -22.74 -8.85 -45.54
C TYR A 146 -22.97 -9.30 -47.00
N GLU A 147 -23.65 -8.47 -47.79
CA GLU A 147 -24.06 -8.77 -49.17
C GLU A 147 -22.88 -8.92 -50.13
N GLY A 148 -21.75 -8.25 -49.85
CA GLY A 148 -20.53 -8.32 -50.65
C GLY A 148 -19.65 -9.55 -50.36
N LEU A 149 -19.87 -10.26 -49.24
CA LEU A 149 -19.02 -11.38 -48.82
C LEU A 149 -18.93 -12.54 -49.84
N PRO A 150 -20.02 -12.99 -50.49
CA PRO A 150 -19.96 -14.10 -51.45
C PRO A 150 -19.04 -13.84 -52.65
N VAL A 151 -18.86 -12.57 -53.01
CA VAL A 151 -17.93 -12.15 -54.08
C VAL A 151 -16.54 -11.96 -53.50
N LYS A 152 -16.44 -11.29 -52.35
CA LYS A 152 -15.18 -10.94 -51.68
C LYS A 152 -14.36 -12.18 -51.30
N LEU A 153 -14.99 -13.23 -50.77
CA LEU A 153 -14.31 -14.46 -50.36
C LEU A 153 -13.71 -15.25 -51.54
N LYS A 154 -14.10 -14.96 -52.78
CA LYS A 154 -13.52 -15.59 -53.99
C LYS A 154 -12.28 -14.87 -54.52
N GLN A 155 -11.93 -13.71 -53.96
CA GLN A 155 -10.80 -12.91 -54.39
C GLN A 155 -9.56 -13.27 -53.57
N ASP A 156 -8.43 -13.54 -54.23
CA ASP A 156 -7.16 -13.92 -53.57
C ASP A 156 -6.69 -12.86 -52.54
N GLU A 157 -6.98 -11.58 -52.81
CA GLU A 157 -6.65 -10.47 -51.91
C GLU A 157 -7.41 -10.54 -50.56
N TRP A 158 -8.57 -11.19 -50.54
CA TRP A 158 -9.49 -11.25 -49.40
C TRP A 158 -9.58 -12.64 -48.79
N ILE A 159 -8.57 -13.49 -49.00
CA ILE A 159 -8.43 -14.75 -48.24
C ILE A 159 -8.40 -14.42 -46.74
N PRO A 160 -9.28 -15.03 -45.91
CA PRO A 160 -9.34 -14.75 -44.49
C PRO A 160 -8.04 -15.13 -43.78
N ASP A 161 -7.71 -14.42 -42.70
CA ASP A 161 -6.49 -14.69 -41.91
C ASP A 161 -6.59 -16.02 -41.15
N PHE A 162 -7.81 -16.39 -40.76
CA PHE A 162 -8.15 -17.69 -40.17
C PHE A 162 -9.47 -18.21 -40.73
N GLY A 163 -9.60 -19.54 -40.77
CA GLY A 163 -10.81 -20.22 -41.23
C GLY A 163 -10.89 -20.36 -42.76
N PRO A 164 -11.91 -21.09 -43.24
CA PRO A 164 -12.10 -21.31 -44.68
C PRO A 164 -12.61 -20.05 -45.39
N ALA A 165 -12.24 -19.87 -46.66
CA ALA A 165 -12.82 -18.86 -47.56
C ALA A 165 -14.22 -19.28 -48.06
N SER A 166 -15.04 -19.84 -47.18
CA SER A 166 -16.41 -20.29 -47.47
C SER A 166 -17.43 -19.34 -46.84
N PHE A 167 -18.44 -18.98 -47.63
CA PHE A 167 -19.53 -18.14 -47.13
C PHE A 167 -20.49 -18.95 -46.26
N VAL A 168 -20.75 -18.49 -45.05
CA VAL A 168 -21.69 -19.11 -44.09
C VAL A 168 -22.90 -18.18 -43.96
N PRO A 169 -24.07 -18.49 -44.57
CA PRO A 169 -25.18 -17.54 -44.67
C PRO A 169 -25.69 -17.02 -43.32
N SER A 170 -25.87 -17.88 -42.32
CA SER A 170 -26.37 -17.47 -41.01
C SER A 170 -25.41 -16.57 -40.22
N TRP A 171 -24.10 -16.60 -40.54
CA TRP A 171 -23.06 -15.90 -39.77
C TRP A 171 -22.41 -14.73 -40.50
N GLY A 172 -22.15 -14.84 -41.81
CA GLY A 172 -21.29 -13.91 -42.54
C GLY A 172 -19.81 -14.11 -42.21
N ALA A 173 -19.10 -13.02 -41.89
CA ALA A 173 -17.68 -13.03 -41.55
C ALA A 173 -17.39 -12.20 -40.30
N THR A 174 -16.34 -12.57 -39.56
CA THR A 174 -15.95 -11.89 -38.31
C THR A 174 -14.63 -11.13 -38.47
N VAL A 175 -14.54 -9.95 -37.89
CA VAL A 175 -13.27 -9.24 -37.68
C VAL A 175 -12.82 -9.35 -36.23
N THR A 176 -11.54 -9.63 -35.99
CA THR A 176 -10.92 -9.53 -34.66
C THR A 176 -9.62 -8.74 -34.72
N GLY A 177 -9.23 -8.08 -33.64
CA GLY A 177 -8.00 -7.32 -33.63
C GLY A 177 -7.69 -6.68 -32.29
N ALA A 178 -6.59 -5.94 -32.25
CA ALA A 178 -6.21 -5.13 -31.12
C ALA A 178 -6.15 -3.66 -31.53
N ARG A 179 -6.55 -2.76 -30.65
CA ARG A 179 -6.52 -1.32 -30.89
C ARG A 179 -6.45 -0.55 -29.57
N ASN A 180 -6.11 0.73 -29.68
CA ASN A 180 -6.29 1.68 -28.59
C ASN A 180 -7.76 1.82 -28.21
N PHE A 181 -8.01 2.39 -27.03
CA PHE A 181 -9.35 2.71 -26.58
C PHE A 181 -10.02 3.66 -27.58
N LEU A 182 -11.25 3.33 -27.97
CA LEU A 182 -12.02 4.08 -28.94
C LEU A 182 -13.27 4.57 -28.25
N ILE A 183 -13.55 5.87 -28.37
CA ILE A 183 -14.77 6.46 -27.80
C ILE A 183 -15.78 6.66 -28.92
N ALA A 184 -16.90 5.96 -28.83
CA ALA A 184 -18.05 6.18 -29.70
C ALA A 184 -18.85 7.36 -29.17
N TYR A 185 -18.85 8.46 -29.92
CA TYR A 185 -19.37 9.75 -29.47
C TYR A 185 -20.29 10.35 -30.53
N ASN A 186 -21.55 10.51 -30.19
CA ASN A 186 -22.58 11.05 -31.08
C ASN A 186 -22.97 12.44 -30.63
N VAL A 187 -22.99 13.41 -31.55
CA VAL A 187 -23.45 14.79 -31.28
C VAL A 187 -24.83 15.00 -31.87
N ASN A 188 -25.76 15.46 -31.05
CA ASN A 188 -27.18 15.58 -31.39
C ASN A 188 -27.47 16.91 -32.08
N LEU A 189 -28.22 16.86 -33.17
CA LEU A 189 -28.61 18.02 -33.98
C LEU A 189 -30.11 17.98 -34.26
N ILE A 190 -30.78 19.13 -34.16
CA ILE A 190 -32.11 19.28 -34.77
C ILE A 190 -31.90 19.64 -36.23
N SER A 191 -31.73 18.61 -37.06
CA SER A 191 -31.46 18.74 -38.50
C SER A 191 -31.87 17.49 -39.27
N THR A 192 -31.62 17.48 -40.58
CA THR A 192 -31.81 16.30 -41.45
C THR A 192 -30.59 15.38 -41.43
N LYS A 193 -30.78 14.11 -41.80
CA LYS A 193 -29.70 13.12 -41.95
C LYS A 193 -28.61 13.61 -42.90
N GLU A 194 -28.99 14.27 -44.00
CA GLU A 194 -28.09 14.78 -45.02
C GLU A 194 -27.20 15.91 -44.48
N GLN A 195 -27.78 16.79 -43.67
CA GLN A 195 -27.04 17.88 -43.02
C GLN A 195 -26.08 17.35 -41.96
N ALA A 196 -26.52 16.40 -41.11
CA ALA A 196 -25.64 15.73 -40.17
C ALA A 196 -24.50 14.99 -40.89
N HIS A 197 -24.81 14.30 -42.00
CA HIS A 197 -23.80 13.59 -42.78
C HIS A 197 -22.80 14.56 -43.43
N ARG A 198 -23.26 15.71 -43.91
CA ARG A 198 -22.39 16.78 -44.41
C ARG A 198 -21.41 17.24 -43.34
N ILE A 199 -21.87 17.48 -42.11
CA ILE A 199 -20.98 17.87 -41.01
C ILE A 199 -19.99 16.74 -40.70
N ALA A 200 -20.46 15.49 -40.66
CA ALA A 200 -19.61 14.32 -40.43
C ALA A 200 -18.48 14.21 -41.47
N LEU A 201 -18.77 14.51 -42.75
CA LEU A 201 -17.79 14.55 -43.83
C LEU A 201 -16.74 15.63 -43.64
N ASP A 202 -17.11 16.79 -43.09
CA ASP A 202 -16.19 17.91 -42.91
C ASP A 202 -15.28 17.70 -41.68
N VAL A 203 -15.75 16.99 -40.65
CA VAL A 203 -14.96 16.74 -39.43
C VAL A 203 -14.08 15.50 -39.48
N ARG A 204 -14.51 14.40 -40.11
CA ARG A 204 -13.78 13.11 -40.08
C ARG A 204 -12.49 13.16 -40.90
N GLU A 205 -11.46 12.44 -40.49
CA GLU A 205 -10.12 12.45 -41.10
C GLU A 205 -10.16 12.16 -42.62
N GLN A 206 -10.95 11.17 -43.04
CA GLN A 206 -11.09 10.81 -44.46
C GLN A 206 -11.71 11.91 -45.31
N GLY A 207 -12.44 12.83 -44.67
CA GLY A 207 -13.15 13.90 -45.35
C GLY A 207 -14.19 13.38 -46.34
N ARG A 208 -14.26 14.08 -47.49
CA ARG A 208 -15.12 13.76 -48.64
C ARG A 208 -14.43 12.87 -49.68
N GLY A 209 -13.15 12.58 -49.49
CA GLY A 209 -12.32 11.82 -50.43
C GLY A 209 -10.83 12.07 -50.17
N LYS A 210 -9.96 11.39 -50.91
CA LYS A 210 -8.50 11.49 -50.71
C LYS A 210 -7.96 12.92 -50.88
N ASP A 211 -8.58 13.70 -51.76
CA ASP A 211 -8.14 15.06 -52.10
C ASP A 211 -8.78 16.16 -51.22
N GLN A 212 -9.74 15.79 -50.37
CA GLN A 212 -10.46 16.70 -49.48
C GLN A 212 -10.61 16.06 -48.09
N PRO A 213 -9.51 15.97 -47.31
CA PRO A 213 -9.55 15.47 -45.95
C PRO A 213 -10.35 16.40 -45.04
N GLY A 214 -10.92 15.85 -43.97
CA GLY A 214 -11.61 16.65 -42.95
C GLY A 214 -10.64 17.27 -41.95
N VAL A 215 -11.20 17.99 -40.99
CA VAL A 215 -10.42 18.82 -40.05
C VAL A 215 -9.75 18.01 -38.95
N LEU A 216 -10.40 16.95 -38.47
CA LEU A 216 -9.96 16.22 -37.28
C LEU A 216 -9.23 14.93 -37.65
N GLN A 217 -8.00 14.79 -37.14
CA GLN A 217 -7.23 13.56 -37.27
C GLN A 217 -7.76 12.48 -36.33
N LYS A 218 -7.60 11.20 -36.68
CA LYS A 218 -8.02 10.06 -35.85
C LYS A 218 -9.51 10.07 -35.48
N VAL A 219 -10.34 10.74 -36.29
CA VAL A 219 -11.80 10.75 -36.16
C VAL A 219 -12.41 10.11 -37.38
N GLN A 220 -13.26 9.12 -37.17
CA GLN A 220 -14.17 8.61 -38.18
C GLN A 220 -15.58 9.07 -37.85
N GLY A 221 -16.42 9.25 -38.87
CA GLY A 221 -17.80 9.66 -38.60
C GLY A 221 -18.75 9.51 -39.79
N LEU A 222 -20.02 9.46 -39.45
CA LEU A 222 -21.18 9.40 -40.34
C LEU A 222 -22.33 10.24 -39.75
N GLY A 223 -23.34 10.53 -40.56
CA GLY A 223 -24.57 11.18 -40.11
C GLY A 223 -25.72 10.21 -40.30
N TRP A 224 -26.57 10.08 -39.28
CA TRP A 224 -27.77 9.26 -39.31
C TRP A 224 -28.93 9.98 -38.60
N TYR A 225 -30.11 9.35 -38.61
CA TYR A 225 -31.31 9.88 -37.97
C TYR A 225 -31.84 8.84 -36.98
N LEU A 226 -32.05 9.25 -35.73
CA LEU A 226 -32.65 8.40 -34.71
C LEU A 226 -34.16 8.62 -34.71
N GLU A 227 -34.90 7.63 -35.18
CA GLU A 227 -36.37 7.68 -35.22
C GLU A 227 -36.98 7.76 -33.81
N GLU A 228 -36.43 7.00 -32.86
CA GLU A 228 -36.89 6.95 -31.48
C GLU A 228 -36.73 8.28 -30.72
N ALA A 229 -35.74 9.09 -31.10
CA ALA A 229 -35.44 10.38 -30.49
C ALA A 229 -35.84 11.58 -31.37
N GLN A 230 -36.36 11.31 -32.57
CA GLN A 230 -36.76 12.31 -33.58
C GLN A 230 -35.69 13.37 -33.86
N LEU A 231 -34.42 12.97 -33.95
CA LEU A 231 -33.29 13.88 -34.19
C LEU A 231 -32.18 13.26 -35.04
N ALA A 232 -31.38 14.11 -35.68
CA ALA A 232 -30.19 13.67 -36.42
C ALA A 232 -28.96 13.66 -35.51
N GLN A 233 -28.00 12.78 -35.79
CA GLN A 233 -26.73 12.75 -35.09
C GLN A 233 -25.55 12.77 -36.04
N VAL A 234 -24.49 13.49 -35.64
CA VAL A 234 -23.14 13.26 -36.16
C VAL A 234 -22.53 12.17 -35.29
N SER A 235 -22.54 10.94 -35.77
CA SER A 235 -21.91 9.81 -35.08
C SER A 235 -20.42 9.77 -35.38
N THR A 236 -19.60 9.78 -34.35
CA THR A 236 -18.14 9.76 -34.48
C THR A 236 -17.50 8.65 -33.66
N ASN A 237 -16.39 8.14 -34.17
CA ASN A 237 -15.46 7.28 -33.44
C ASN A 237 -14.15 8.04 -33.28
N LEU A 238 -13.79 8.36 -32.05
CA LEU A 238 -12.48 8.88 -31.69
C LEU A 238 -11.54 7.68 -31.58
N LEU A 239 -10.70 7.47 -32.59
CA LEU A 239 -9.74 6.36 -32.64
C LEU A 239 -8.60 6.55 -31.65
N ASP A 240 -8.30 7.81 -31.31
CA ASP A 240 -7.31 8.20 -30.33
C ASP A 240 -7.73 9.54 -29.69
N TYR A 241 -8.23 9.47 -28.46
CA TYR A 241 -8.73 10.64 -27.75
C TYR A 241 -7.61 11.53 -27.18
N GLU A 242 -6.36 11.05 -27.16
CA GLU A 242 -5.21 11.87 -26.77
C GLU A 242 -4.77 12.78 -27.91
N VAL A 243 -4.91 12.32 -29.16
CA VAL A 243 -4.67 13.13 -30.37
C VAL A 243 -5.83 14.10 -30.60
N THR A 244 -7.07 13.60 -30.60
CA THR A 244 -8.26 14.42 -30.80
C THR A 244 -9.24 14.22 -29.64
N PRO A 245 -9.23 15.11 -28.64
CA PRO A 245 -10.09 15.01 -27.46
C PRO A 245 -11.58 15.18 -27.74
N LEU A 246 -12.42 14.67 -26.81
CA LEU A 246 -13.88 14.76 -26.87
C LEU A 246 -14.40 16.20 -27.04
N HIS A 247 -13.86 17.14 -26.26
CA HIS A 247 -14.26 18.54 -26.37
C HIS A 247 -13.96 19.13 -27.74
N THR A 248 -12.83 18.78 -28.36
CA THR A 248 -12.46 19.26 -29.71
C THR A 248 -13.45 18.78 -30.76
N VAL A 249 -13.83 17.50 -30.73
CA VAL A 249 -14.86 16.96 -31.65
C VAL A 249 -16.18 17.69 -31.47
N PHE A 250 -16.64 17.87 -30.23
CA PHE A 250 -17.89 18.57 -29.95
C PHE A 250 -17.87 20.03 -30.40
N GLN A 251 -16.80 20.77 -30.09
CA GLN A 251 -16.68 22.19 -30.45
C GLN A 251 -16.59 22.38 -31.97
N GLU A 252 -15.87 21.50 -32.68
CA GLU A 252 -15.79 21.57 -34.14
C GLU A 252 -17.15 21.27 -34.79
N ILE A 253 -17.87 20.25 -34.31
CA ILE A 253 -19.24 19.97 -34.78
C ILE A 253 -20.17 21.15 -34.48
N CYS A 254 -20.07 21.77 -33.30
CA CYS A 254 -20.83 22.99 -32.98
C CYS A 254 -20.50 24.14 -33.94
N CYS A 255 -19.23 24.31 -34.29
CA CYS A 255 -18.79 25.32 -35.26
C CYS A 255 -19.42 25.09 -36.64
N ARG A 256 -19.31 23.86 -37.18
CA ARG A 256 -19.88 23.50 -38.49
C ARG A 256 -21.41 23.55 -38.51
N ALA A 257 -22.06 23.17 -37.42
CA ALA A 257 -23.51 23.31 -37.29
C ALA A 257 -23.93 24.79 -37.29
N LYS A 258 -23.18 25.65 -36.60
CA LYS A 258 -23.42 27.10 -36.58
C LYS A 258 -23.26 27.74 -37.96
N ASP A 259 -22.28 27.32 -38.75
CA ASP A 259 -22.12 27.77 -40.15
C ASP A 259 -23.36 27.47 -41.02
N LEU A 260 -24.11 26.42 -40.65
CA LEU A 260 -25.34 26.00 -41.33
C LEU A 260 -26.62 26.47 -40.60
N ASN A 261 -26.50 27.26 -39.54
CA ASN A 261 -27.59 27.69 -38.66
C ASN A 261 -28.41 26.52 -38.06
N LEU A 262 -27.73 25.42 -37.72
CA LEU A 262 -28.32 24.23 -37.11
C LEU A 262 -28.02 24.20 -35.61
N PRO A 263 -29.01 23.94 -34.74
CA PRO A 263 -28.79 23.85 -33.30
C PRO A 263 -28.20 22.49 -32.91
N VAL A 264 -27.18 22.53 -32.06
CA VAL A 264 -26.63 21.35 -31.36
C VAL A 264 -27.33 21.21 -30.01
N VAL A 265 -27.84 20.01 -29.70
CA VAL A 265 -28.67 19.75 -28.52
C VAL A 265 -28.06 18.67 -27.61
N GLY A 266 -26.76 18.80 -27.36
CA GLY A 266 -25.99 17.88 -26.53
C GLY A 266 -25.39 16.71 -27.31
N SER A 267 -25.03 15.65 -26.60
CA SER A 267 -24.33 14.51 -27.15
C SER A 267 -24.57 13.24 -26.33
N GLN A 268 -24.03 12.13 -26.81
CA GLN A 268 -24.13 10.82 -26.20
C GLN A 268 -22.81 10.07 -26.36
N VAL A 269 -22.34 9.46 -25.27
CA VAL A 269 -21.32 8.41 -25.33
C VAL A 269 -22.03 7.07 -25.41
N VAL A 270 -21.69 6.28 -26.43
CA VAL A 270 -22.14 4.91 -26.64
C VAL A 270 -21.11 3.98 -26.00
N GLY A 271 -21.58 3.09 -25.12
CA GLY A 271 -20.69 2.28 -24.27
C GLY A 271 -19.95 3.07 -23.18
N LEU A 272 -18.69 2.69 -22.96
CA LEU A 272 -17.83 3.22 -21.90
C LEU A 272 -16.88 4.33 -22.38
N VAL A 273 -16.40 5.14 -21.43
CA VAL A 273 -15.42 6.20 -21.66
C VAL A 273 -14.28 6.15 -20.62
N PRO A 274 -13.02 6.42 -20.98
CA PRO A 274 -11.93 6.55 -20.03
C PRO A 274 -12.09 7.83 -19.19
N LEU A 275 -11.80 7.75 -17.89
CA LEU A 275 -11.84 8.91 -16.99
C LEU A 275 -10.97 10.06 -17.53
N LYS A 276 -9.78 9.72 -18.05
CA LYS A 276 -8.84 10.69 -18.63
C LYS A 276 -9.49 11.54 -19.73
N ALA A 277 -10.27 10.94 -20.63
CA ALA A 277 -10.91 11.67 -21.73
C ALA A 277 -11.91 12.74 -21.23
N LEU A 278 -12.60 12.45 -20.12
CA LEU A 278 -13.46 13.41 -19.45
C LEU A 278 -12.64 14.47 -18.70
N LEU A 279 -11.61 14.07 -17.95
CA LEU A 279 -10.76 15.02 -17.21
C LEU A 279 -10.04 16.01 -18.13
N ASP A 280 -9.49 15.55 -19.26
CA ASP A 280 -8.85 16.40 -20.27
C ASP A 280 -9.85 17.43 -20.85
N SER A 281 -11.10 16.99 -21.05
CA SER A 281 -12.19 17.88 -21.46
C SER A 281 -12.61 18.87 -20.38
N ALA A 282 -12.55 18.46 -19.11
CA ALA A 282 -12.81 19.35 -17.99
C ALA A 282 -11.74 20.44 -17.91
N GLU A 283 -10.46 20.09 -18.02
CA GLU A 283 -9.35 21.04 -18.00
C GLU A 283 -9.46 22.06 -19.14
N PHE A 284 -9.85 21.63 -20.34
CA PHE A 284 -10.13 22.54 -21.45
C PHE A 284 -11.20 23.58 -21.08
N TYR A 285 -12.36 23.14 -20.55
CA TYR A 285 -13.44 24.07 -20.18
C TYR A 285 -13.08 24.93 -18.97
N ILE A 286 -12.32 24.41 -18.00
CA ILE A 286 -11.82 25.17 -16.85
C ILE A 286 -10.91 26.30 -17.32
N GLN A 287 -9.98 26.04 -18.25
CA GLN A 287 -9.09 27.05 -18.81
C GLN A 287 -9.85 28.06 -19.68
N ARG A 288 -10.69 27.59 -20.60
CA ARG A 288 -11.45 28.44 -21.52
C ARG A 288 -12.40 29.39 -20.77
N ASP A 289 -13.13 28.86 -19.78
CA ASP A 289 -14.15 29.60 -19.04
C ASP A 289 -13.60 30.23 -17.75
N GLN A 290 -12.28 30.14 -17.49
CA GLN A 290 -11.57 30.70 -16.33
C GLN A 290 -12.15 30.25 -14.97
N LEU A 291 -12.53 28.99 -14.90
CA LEU A 291 -13.14 28.37 -13.71
C LEU A 291 -12.06 27.92 -12.71
N PHE A 292 -12.49 27.53 -11.52
CA PHE A 292 -11.64 26.89 -10.52
C PHE A 292 -12.37 25.70 -9.92
N ILE A 293 -12.05 24.50 -10.40
CA ILE A 293 -12.69 23.25 -10.00
C ILE A 293 -11.59 22.24 -9.66
N LEU A 294 -11.57 21.81 -8.41
CA LEU A 294 -10.54 20.91 -7.89
C LEU A 294 -10.94 19.45 -7.97
N GLN A 295 -12.14 19.13 -7.46
CA GLN A 295 -12.60 17.76 -7.30
C GLN A 295 -12.96 17.11 -8.64
N ASP A 296 -12.44 15.91 -8.89
CA ASP A 296 -12.69 15.16 -10.13
C ASP A 296 -14.18 14.91 -10.36
N GLU A 297 -14.98 14.67 -9.32
CA GLU A 297 -16.45 14.54 -9.44
C GLU A 297 -17.08 15.80 -10.06
N HIS A 298 -16.64 16.99 -9.62
CA HIS A 298 -17.12 18.25 -10.17
C HIS A 298 -16.60 18.50 -11.59
N LYS A 299 -15.38 18.05 -11.91
CA LYS A 299 -14.82 18.10 -13.27
C LYS A 299 -15.65 17.24 -14.23
N VAL A 300 -15.98 16.02 -13.82
CA VAL A 300 -16.87 15.13 -14.58
C VAL A 300 -18.26 15.76 -14.74
N ARG A 301 -18.85 16.31 -13.67
CA ARG A 301 -20.15 17.01 -13.73
C ARG A 301 -20.12 18.21 -14.67
N LEU A 302 -19.03 19.00 -14.68
CA LEU A 302 -18.85 20.11 -15.61
C LEU A 302 -18.90 19.60 -17.06
N VAL A 303 -18.19 18.53 -17.37
CA VAL A 303 -18.10 17.99 -18.73
C VAL A 303 -19.43 17.42 -19.19
N ILE A 304 -20.14 16.69 -18.33
CA ILE A 304 -21.50 16.19 -18.61
C ILE A 304 -22.39 17.36 -19.01
N SER A 305 -22.39 18.45 -18.24
CA SER A 305 -23.18 19.64 -18.54
C SER A 305 -22.71 20.39 -19.79
N LYS A 306 -21.41 20.53 -20.02
CA LYS A 306 -20.84 21.29 -21.15
C LYS A 306 -21.00 20.59 -22.49
N LEU A 307 -20.91 19.26 -22.50
CA LEU A 307 -21.11 18.45 -23.70
C LEU A 307 -22.57 18.02 -23.87
N GLY A 308 -23.38 18.07 -22.80
CA GLY A 308 -24.76 17.59 -22.80
C GLY A 308 -24.84 16.07 -22.93
N LEU A 309 -23.95 15.34 -22.21
CA LEU A 309 -23.87 13.87 -22.26
C LEU A 309 -25.14 13.17 -21.77
N ASP A 310 -25.98 13.91 -21.05
CA ASP A 310 -27.25 13.47 -20.46
C ASP A 310 -28.48 13.79 -21.33
N SER A 311 -28.27 14.23 -22.58
CA SER A 311 -29.32 14.75 -23.46
C SER A 311 -30.36 13.70 -23.92
N LEU A 312 -29.94 12.46 -24.15
CA LEU A 312 -30.84 11.35 -24.56
C LEU A 312 -31.25 10.44 -23.39
N GLY A 313 -30.61 10.59 -22.24
CA GLY A 313 -30.81 9.77 -21.05
C GLY A 313 -29.75 10.09 -19.99
N PRO A 314 -29.96 9.71 -18.72
CA PRO A 314 -29.05 10.06 -17.65
C PRO A 314 -27.65 9.47 -17.88
N PHE A 315 -26.62 10.31 -17.78
CA PHE A 315 -25.23 9.86 -17.76
C PHE A 315 -24.82 9.57 -16.30
N ASN A 316 -24.80 8.29 -15.90
CA ASN A 316 -24.26 7.89 -14.60
C ASN A 316 -22.75 7.61 -14.71
N PRO A 317 -21.86 8.45 -14.14
CA PRO A 317 -20.41 8.26 -14.26
C PRO A 317 -19.94 6.91 -13.73
N LYS A 318 -20.59 6.37 -12.70
CA LYS A 318 -20.19 5.10 -12.08
C LYS A 318 -20.39 3.88 -12.97
N ASP A 319 -21.27 4.00 -13.97
CA ASP A 319 -21.65 2.91 -14.87
C ASP A 319 -21.11 3.12 -16.30
N ARG A 320 -20.45 4.27 -16.54
CA ARG A 320 -19.96 4.65 -17.88
C ARG A 320 -18.46 4.89 -17.92
N ILE A 321 -17.83 5.16 -16.77
CA ILE A 321 -16.38 5.36 -16.68
C ILE A 321 -15.71 4.04 -16.33
N ILE A 322 -14.87 3.53 -17.23
CA ILE A 322 -14.24 2.20 -17.09
C ILE A 322 -13.45 2.07 -15.79
N GLU A 323 -12.66 3.07 -15.40
CA GLU A 323 -11.86 3.04 -14.18
C GLU A 323 -12.74 2.93 -12.92
N TYR A 324 -13.89 3.64 -12.89
CA TYR A 324 -14.83 3.58 -11.77
C TYR A 324 -15.54 2.23 -11.66
N MET A 325 -15.74 1.52 -12.77
CA MET A 325 -16.36 0.19 -12.80
C MET A 325 -15.37 -0.90 -12.38
N VAL A 326 -14.12 -0.80 -12.85
CA VAL A 326 -13.05 -1.75 -12.51
C VAL A 326 -12.68 -1.67 -11.03
N ASP A 327 -12.61 -0.48 -10.45
CA ASP A 327 -12.29 -0.30 -9.03
C ASP A 327 -13.40 -0.84 -8.11
N GLN A 328 -14.64 -0.98 -8.59
CA GLN A 328 -15.74 -1.62 -7.86
C GLN A 328 -15.68 -3.17 -7.90
N GLY A 329 -15.10 -3.76 -8.95
CA GLY A 329 -15.08 -5.21 -9.19
C GLY A 329 -13.84 -5.94 -8.68
N THR A 330 -12.75 -5.25 -8.39
CA THR A 330 -11.51 -5.88 -7.90
C THR A 330 -11.59 -6.15 -6.39
N GLY A 331 -11.86 -7.39 -6.01
CA GLY A 331 -11.86 -7.84 -4.61
C GLY A 331 -10.50 -7.78 -3.89
N ASP A 332 -9.46 -7.25 -4.55
CA ASP A 332 -8.16 -6.96 -3.94
C ASP A 332 -8.19 -5.51 -3.42
N GLN A 333 -8.85 -5.36 -2.27
CA GLN A 333 -8.97 -4.09 -1.55
C GLN A 333 -7.57 -3.63 -1.12
N GLY A 334 -6.96 -2.75 -1.93
CA GLY A 334 -5.71 -2.07 -1.61
C GLY A 334 -5.78 -1.38 -0.23
N LEU A 335 -4.64 -1.08 0.37
CA LEU A 335 -4.58 -0.59 1.75
C LEU A 335 -5.37 0.72 1.95
N VAL A 336 -5.50 1.50 0.88
CA VAL A 336 -6.23 2.77 0.82
C VAL A 336 -7.75 2.59 0.99
N SER A 337 -8.29 1.43 0.63
CA SER A 337 -9.72 1.12 0.72
C SER A 337 -10.17 0.61 2.10
N LEU A 338 -9.22 0.26 2.97
CA LEU A 338 -9.52 -0.14 4.34
C LEU A 338 -10.05 1.05 5.13
N SER A 339 -11.03 0.82 6.02
CA SER A 339 -11.35 1.83 7.02
C SER A 339 -10.09 2.19 7.81
N LEU A 340 -9.97 3.44 8.27
CA LEU A 340 -8.82 3.86 9.07
C LEU A 340 -8.55 2.90 10.25
N CYS A 341 -9.60 2.30 10.81
CA CYS A 341 -9.48 1.29 11.87
C CYS A 341 -8.90 -0.04 11.37
N GLN A 342 -9.37 -0.58 10.24
CA GLN A 342 -8.85 -1.81 9.63
C GLN A 342 -7.41 -1.64 9.11
N PHE A 343 -7.10 -0.48 8.52
CA PHE A 343 -5.73 -0.12 8.15
C PHE A 343 -4.83 -0.14 9.39
N VAL A 344 -5.26 0.48 10.49
CA VAL A 344 -4.51 0.48 11.76
C VAL A 344 -4.37 -0.92 12.39
N GLN A 345 -5.37 -1.78 12.26
CA GLN A 345 -5.31 -3.16 12.77
C GLN A 345 -4.42 -4.07 11.91
N SER A 346 -4.46 -3.91 10.59
CA SER A 346 -3.57 -4.61 9.66
C SER A 346 -2.11 -4.22 9.89
N VAL A 347 -1.86 -2.95 10.26
CA VAL A 347 -0.55 -2.44 10.69
C VAL A 347 -0.07 -3.10 11.98
N ALA A 348 -0.99 -3.43 12.88
CA ALA A 348 -0.71 -4.04 14.18
C ALA A 348 -0.64 -5.58 14.15
N ALA A 349 -0.88 -6.20 13.00
CA ALA A 349 -0.85 -7.64 12.83
C ALA A 349 0.59 -8.17 12.76
N ARG A 350 0.79 -9.48 12.95
CA ARG A 350 2.10 -10.14 12.77
C ARG A 350 2.39 -10.36 11.27
N SER A 351 2.27 -9.31 10.47
CA SER A 351 2.54 -9.28 9.03
C SER A 351 3.72 -8.34 8.72
N ALA A 352 4.40 -8.59 7.60
CA ALA A 352 5.51 -7.74 7.14
C ALA A 352 5.02 -6.38 6.57
N ALA A 353 3.72 -6.27 6.26
CA ALA A 353 3.03 -5.06 5.80
C ALA A 353 1.55 -5.11 6.25
N PRO A 354 0.89 -3.96 6.52
CA PRO A 354 1.45 -2.60 6.70
C PRO A 354 2.12 -2.39 8.09
N GLY A 355 2.79 -1.24 8.37
CA GLY A 355 3.70 -1.06 9.52
C GLY A 355 3.59 0.25 10.35
N GLY A 356 4.34 0.35 11.45
CA GLY A 356 4.10 1.23 12.63
C GLY A 356 4.07 2.76 12.47
N GLY A 357 4.23 3.34 11.29
CA GLY A 357 4.11 4.79 11.05
C GLY A 357 2.67 5.33 11.06
N SER A 358 1.68 4.50 10.73
CA SER A 358 0.26 4.87 10.58
C SER A 358 -0.45 5.22 11.90
N VAL A 359 0.14 4.87 13.04
CA VAL A 359 -0.54 4.85 14.35
C VAL A 359 -0.51 6.22 15.04
N SER A 360 0.50 7.05 14.84
CA SER A 360 0.67 8.29 15.61
C SER A 360 -0.32 9.40 15.25
N ALA A 361 -0.73 9.50 13.97
CA ALA A 361 -1.73 10.48 13.51
C ALA A 361 -3.17 10.03 13.83
N ALA A 362 -3.48 8.74 13.66
CA ALA A 362 -4.79 8.18 13.98
C ALA A 362 -5.12 8.28 15.49
N VAL A 363 -4.12 8.13 16.36
CA VAL A 363 -4.29 8.20 17.82
C VAL A 363 -4.61 9.62 18.31
N ALA A 364 -4.18 10.68 17.61
CA ALA A 364 -4.53 12.06 17.96
C ALA A 364 -5.99 12.39 17.58
N ALA A 365 -6.42 11.98 16.38
CA ALA A 365 -7.78 12.19 15.89
C ALA A 365 -8.85 11.43 16.70
N LEU A 366 -8.57 10.20 17.14
CA LEU A 366 -9.49 9.41 17.97
C LEU A 366 -9.71 10.04 19.37
N LYS A 367 -8.65 10.64 19.94
CA LYS A 367 -8.71 11.27 21.26
C LYS A 367 -9.44 12.61 21.22
N TRP A 368 -9.29 13.35 20.12
CA TRP A 368 -10.10 14.52 19.84
C TRP A 368 -11.59 14.15 19.72
N LYS A 369 -11.92 13.14 18.89
CA LYS A 369 -13.31 12.69 18.73
C LYS A 369 -13.97 12.26 20.05
N ALA A 370 -13.23 11.61 20.95
CA ALA A 370 -13.73 11.25 22.27
C ALA A 370 -14.04 12.50 23.15
N PHE A 371 -13.20 13.53 23.08
CA PHE A 371 -13.45 14.81 23.74
C PHE A 371 -14.63 15.55 23.10
N SER A 372 -14.70 15.59 21.76
CA SER A 372 -15.80 16.21 21.01
C SER A 372 -17.14 15.58 21.35
N ASN A 373 -17.23 14.25 21.35
CA ASN A 373 -18.46 13.55 21.74
C ASN A 373 -18.85 13.82 23.20
N TRP A 374 -17.87 13.88 24.11
CA TRP A 374 -18.13 14.22 25.50
C TRP A 374 -18.66 15.65 25.66
N CYS A 375 -18.13 16.60 24.89
CA CYS A 375 -18.62 17.99 24.87
C CYS A 375 -20.03 18.08 24.29
N LEU A 376 -20.28 17.45 23.13
CA LEU A 376 -21.59 17.43 22.48
C LEU A 376 -22.68 16.81 23.38
N ASN A 377 -22.37 15.71 24.07
CA ASN A 377 -23.28 15.08 25.04
C ASN A 377 -23.61 15.99 26.24
N LYS A 378 -22.79 17.00 26.51
CA LYS A 378 -23.00 18.00 27.55
C LYS A 378 -23.44 19.36 27.00
N GLN A 379 -23.79 19.44 25.71
CA GLN A 379 -24.16 20.68 25.02
C GLN A 379 -23.07 21.77 25.11
N LEU A 380 -21.80 21.35 25.11
CA LEU A 380 -20.63 22.22 25.10
C LEU A 380 -20.00 22.21 23.71
N ASP A 381 -19.48 23.35 23.27
CA ASP A 381 -18.68 23.44 22.05
C ASP A 381 -17.25 22.90 22.33
N PRO A 382 -16.80 21.83 21.63
CA PRO A 382 -15.45 21.31 21.79
C PRO A 382 -14.34 22.23 21.27
N ALA A 383 -14.62 23.14 20.32
CA ALA A 383 -13.63 24.04 19.74
C ALA A 383 -13.38 25.28 20.61
N SER A 384 -14.39 25.73 21.35
CA SER A 384 -14.36 26.91 22.24
C SER A 384 -14.53 26.58 23.72
N GLY A 385 -14.35 25.32 24.12
CA GLY A 385 -14.54 24.89 25.49
C GLY A 385 -13.69 25.68 26.49
N SER A 386 -14.22 25.96 27.67
CA SER A 386 -13.40 26.57 28.73
C SER A 386 -12.38 25.56 29.26
N VAL A 387 -11.32 26.06 29.92
CA VAL A 387 -10.36 25.21 30.65
C VAL A 387 -11.07 24.34 31.68
N HIS A 388 -12.18 24.81 32.24
CA HIS A 388 -13.01 24.04 33.15
C HIS A 388 -13.61 22.79 32.47
N SER A 389 -14.12 22.91 31.24
CA SER A 389 -14.64 21.78 30.47
C SER A 389 -13.55 20.75 30.16
N VAL A 390 -12.35 21.20 29.80
CA VAL A 390 -11.20 20.33 29.56
C VAL A 390 -10.81 19.59 30.84
N LEU A 391 -10.70 20.29 31.97
CA LEU A 391 -10.35 19.70 33.25
C LEU A 391 -11.38 18.66 33.71
N ASN A 392 -12.68 18.94 33.51
CA ASN A 392 -13.76 18.00 33.80
C ASN A 392 -13.68 16.74 32.93
N PHE A 393 -13.35 16.88 31.64
CA PHE A 393 -13.12 15.72 30.78
C PHE A 393 -11.90 14.92 31.23
N LEU A 394 -10.74 15.56 31.46
CA LEU A 394 -9.53 14.89 31.92
C LEU A 394 -9.73 14.19 33.28
N ARG A 395 -10.52 14.79 34.17
CA ARG A 395 -10.96 14.17 35.42
C ARG A 395 -11.85 12.95 35.19
N SER A 396 -12.83 13.03 34.28
CA SER A 396 -13.69 11.89 33.96
C SER A 396 -12.89 10.69 33.43
N LEU A 397 -11.79 10.93 32.70
CA LEU A 397 -10.87 9.86 32.28
C LEU A 397 -10.14 9.24 33.47
N LEU A 398 -9.75 10.03 34.48
CA LEU A 398 -9.15 9.51 35.70
C LEU A 398 -10.17 8.71 36.52
N ASP A 399 -11.38 9.21 36.69
CA ASP A 399 -12.45 8.53 37.42
C ASP A 399 -12.78 7.19 36.72
N ALA A 400 -12.74 7.13 35.40
CA ALA A 400 -12.86 5.92 34.58
C ALA A 400 -11.61 5.00 34.59
N GLY A 401 -10.70 5.16 35.55
CA GLY A 401 -9.56 4.24 35.74
C GLY A 401 -8.36 4.44 34.80
N ARG A 402 -8.33 5.50 33.97
CA ARG A 402 -7.21 5.69 33.02
C ARG A 402 -5.91 6.12 33.71
N ALA A 403 -4.78 5.76 33.11
CA ALA A 403 -3.45 6.08 33.62
C ALA A 403 -3.09 7.57 33.38
N ALA A 404 -2.25 8.14 34.25
CA ALA A 404 -1.83 9.54 34.14
C ALA A 404 -1.11 9.85 32.81
N SER A 405 -0.34 8.90 32.29
CA SER A 405 0.28 8.99 30.96
C SER A 405 -0.78 9.09 29.85
N THR A 406 -1.84 8.28 29.91
CA THR A 406 -2.95 8.33 28.96
C THR A 406 -3.67 9.68 29.00
N VAL A 407 -3.97 10.19 30.18
CA VAL A 407 -4.64 11.50 30.38
C VAL A 407 -3.79 12.64 29.83
N LYS A 408 -2.46 12.59 30.02
CA LYS A 408 -1.53 13.55 29.40
C LYS A 408 -1.64 13.54 27.88
N VAL A 409 -1.78 12.38 27.23
CA VAL A 409 -1.93 12.32 25.77
C VAL A 409 -3.26 12.91 25.29
N TYR A 410 -4.36 12.75 26.06
CA TYR A 410 -5.62 13.44 25.75
C TYR A 410 -5.48 14.96 25.84
N ALA A 411 -4.80 15.48 26.87
CA ALA A 411 -4.56 16.92 27.00
C ALA A 411 -3.73 17.49 25.84
N VAL A 412 -2.71 16.75 25.39
CA VAL A 412 -1.90 17.13 24.22
C VAL A 412 -2.72 17.07 22.93
N ALA A 413 -3.54 16.03 22.75
CA ALA A 413 -4.43 15.91 21.59
C ALA A 413 -5.45 17.06 21.54
N ILE A 414 -6.08 17.39 22.66
CA ILE A 414 -7.02 18.52 22.76
C ILE A 414 -6.32 19.84 22.43
N SER A 415 -5.06 20.01 22.84
CA SER A 415 -4.26 21.21 22.50
C SER A 415 -4.00 21.40 21.01
N ALA A 416 -4.09 20.32 20.23
CA ALA A 416 -3.85 20.36 18.80
C ALA A 416 -5.09 20.82 18.01
N PHE A 417 -6.28 20.77 18.60
CA PHE A 417 -7.55 21.03 17.90
C PHE A 417 -8.45 22.09 18.57
N GLN A 418 -8.26 22.36 19.86
CA GLN A 418 -8.99 23.39 20.58
C GLN A 418 -8.20 24.71 20.57
N GLN A 419 -8.92 25.82 20.43
CA GLN A 419 -8.31 27.16 20.49
C GLN A 419 -7.59 27.38 21.83
N PRO A 420 -6.53 28.20 21.86
CA PRO A 420 -5.87 28.58 23.12
C PRO A 420 -6.89 29.14 24.12
N VAL A 421 -6.86 28.62 25.34
CA VAL A 421 -7.70 29.12 26.44
C VAL A 421 -6.82 30.04 27.28
N ASP A 422 -7.30 31.24 27.58
CA ASP A 422 -6.55 32.29 28.29
C ASP A 422 -5.20 32.61 27.62
N GLY A 423 -5.18 32.62 26.28
CA GLY A 423 -3.98 32.91 25.47
C GLY A 423 -2.91 31.82 25.51
N ARG A 424 -3.22 30.62 26.04
CA ARG A 424 -2.26 29.50 26.13
C ARG A 424 -2.85 28.23 25.54
N ALA A 425 -2.01 27.46 24.84
CA ALA A 425 -2.39 26.12 24.39
C ALA A 425 -2.84 25.27 25.60
N VAL A 426 -3.94 24.54 25.45
CA VAL A 426 -4.62 23.82 26.53
C VAL A 426 -3.67 22.97 27.39
N GLY A 427 -2.75 22.24 26.76
CA GLY A 427 -1.79 21.34 27.41
C GLY A 427 -0.64 22.06 28.10
N LYS A 428 -0.44 23.35 27.80
CA LYS A 428 0.49 24.27 28.50
C LYS A 428 -0.24 25.15 29.53
N HIS A 429 -1.57 25.06 29.65
CA HIS A 429 -2.32 25.84 30.62
C HIS A 429 -1.93 25.43 32.06
N PRO A 430 -1.72 26.37 33.00
CA PRO A 430 -1.26 26.07 34.37
C PRO A 430 -2.15 25.07 35.10
N LEU A 431 -3.48 25.23 35.00
CA LEU A 431 -4.44 24.34 35.66
C LEU A 431 -4.43 22.92 35.05
N VAL A 432 -4.27 22.78 33.73
CA VAL A 432 -4.18 21.47 33.06
C VAL A 432 -2.86 20.79 33.43
N SER A 433 -1.77 21.54 33.47
CA SER A 433 -0.47 21.05 33.96
C SER A 433 -0.53 20.59 35.41
N GLN A 434 -1.22 21.34 36.28
CA GLN A 434 -1.44 20.99 37.68
C GLN A 434 -2.33 19.74 37.83
N CYS A 435 -3.38 19.62 37.02
CA CYS A 435 -4.24 18.43 36.95
C CYS A 435 -3.45 17.18 36.53
N ILE A 436 -2.58 17.28 35.52
CA ILE A 436 -1.73 16.17 35.07
C ILE A 436 -0.69 15.80 36.15
N LYS A 437 -0.08 16.80 36.82
CA LYS A 437 0.80 16.56 37.98
C LYS A 437 0.04 15.86 39.13
N GLY A 438 -1.19 16.28 39.40
CA GLY A 438 -2.10 15.63 40.36
C GLY A 438 -2.42 14.19 39.97
N ALA A 439 -2.73 13.94 38.68
CA ALA A 439 -2.96 12.61 38.14
C ALA A 439 -1.75 11.69 38.33
N HIS A 440 -0.54 12.20 38.07
CA HIS A 440 0.70 11.45 38.29
C HIS A 440 1.00 11.19 39.77
N ARG A 441 0.54 12.05 40.69
CA ARG A 441 0.67 11.82 42.15
C ARG A 441 -0.36 10.83 42.67
N LEU A 442 -1.61 10.91 42.17
CA LEU A 442 -2.69 9.98 42.51
C LEU A 442 -2.47 8.59 41.91
N ARG A 443 -1.87 8.50 40.73
CA ARG A 443 -1.58 7.26 40.00
C ARG A 443 -0.18 7.32 39.37
N PRO A 444 0.88 7.18 40.17
CA PRO A 444 2.24 7.17 39.66
C PRO A 444 2.41 6.06 38.62
N SER A 445 3.12 6.37 37.55
CA SER A 445 3.40 5.43 36.47
C SER A 445 4.18 4.25 37.03
N ARG A 446 3.48 3.13 37.27
CA ARG A 446 4.11 1.84 37.57
C ARG A 446 4.78 1.34 36.30
N THR A 447 6.05 1.66 36.13
CA THR A 447 6.90 0.79 35.32
C THR A 447 7.03 -0.51 36.11
N LEU A 448 6.49 -1.62 35.62
CA LEU A 448 6.97 -2.93 36.05
C LEU A 448 8.40 -3.07 35.49
N ARG A 449 9.35 -2.49 36.22
CA ARG A 449 10.80 -2.65 35.99
C ARG A 449 11.32 -3.95 36.60
N ALA A 450 10.55 -4.55 37.49
CA ALA A 450 10.83 -5.87 38.02
C ALA A 450 10.26 -6.92 37.04
N PRO A 451 10.98 -8.02 36.77
CA PRO A 451 10.37 -9.22 36.22
C PRO A 451 9.14 -9.61 37.06
N SER A 452 8.30 -10.49 36.52
CA SER A 452 7.19 -11.09 37.26
C SER A 452 7.63 -11.90 38.49
N TRP A 453 8.93 -12.03 38.73
CA TRP A 453 9.57 -12.79 39.78
C TRP A 453 10.68 -11.98 40.47
N ASP A 454 10.99 -12.32 41.70
CA ASP A 454 11.85 -11.63 42.64
C ASP A 454 13.09 -12.46 42.97
N LEU A 455 14.27 -11.84 42.88
CA LEU A 455 15.56 -12.53 43.05
C LEU A 455 15.81 -12.97 44.51
N PRO A 456 15.59 -12.12 45.54
CA PRO A 456 15.61 -12.55 46.94
C PRO A 456 14.77 -13.80 47.21
N THR A 457 13.55 -13.88 46.66
CA THR A 457 12.70 -15.07 46.76
C THR A 457 13.43 -16.32 46.23
N VAL A 458 14.01 -16.25 45.04
CA VAL A 458 14.74 -17.40 44.46
C VAL A 458 16.00 -17.73 45.26
N LEU A 459 16.78 -16.73 45.68
CA LEU A 459 17.99 -16.96 46.48
C LEU A 459 17.65 -17.61 47.83
N GLN A 460 16.58 -17.18 48.50
CA GLN A 460 16.14 -17.80 49.75
C GLN A 460 15.77 -19.28 49.57
N ALA A 461 15.09 -19.65 48.47
CA ALA A 461 14.81 -21.06 48.18
C ALA A 461 16.09 -21.89 47.99
N LEU A 462 17.12 -21.29 47.39
CA LEU A 462 18.40 -21.98 47.12
C LEU A 462 19.21 -22.24 48.40
N THR A 463 18.89 -21.64 49.55
CA THR A 463 19.62 -21.88 50.82
C THR A 463 19.15 -23.14 51.55
N GLY A 464 18.02 -23.74 51.14
CA GLY A 464 17.42 -24.92 51.77
C GLY A 464 17.16 -26.09 50.81
N ALA A 465 16.41 -27.09 51.29
CA ALA A 465 16.01 -28.23 50.48
C ALA A 465 15.12 -27.79 49.29
N PRO A 466 15.27 -28.37 48.08
CA PRO A 466 16.10 -29.54 47.74
C PRO A 466 17.53 -29.19 47.26
N TYR A 467 17.97 -27.95 47.40
CA TYR A 467 19.25 -27.46 46.85
C TYR A 467 20.43 -27.57 47.82
N GLU A 468 20.17 -27.65 49.13
CA GLU A 468 21.15 -27.82 50.20
C GLU A 468 20.76 -29.00 51.12
N PRO A 469 21.74 -29.74 51.70
CA PRO A 469 23.19 -29.58 51.51
C PRO A 469 23.67 -30.09 50.13
N LEU A 470 24.58 -29.36 49.47
CA LEU A 470 25.06 -29.65 48.10
C LEU A 470 25.61 -31.08 47.90
N GLU A 471 26.19 -31.67 48.94
CA GLU A 471 26.78 -33.01 48.92
C GLU A 471 25.71 -34.10 48.81
N GLN A 472 24.54 -33.87 49.42
CA GLN A 472 23.44 -34.85 49.49
C GLN A 472 22.33 -34.57 48.47
N ALA A 473 22.22 -33.33 47.97
CA ALA A 473 21.22 -32.95 46.98
C ALA A 473 21.33 -33.78 45.69
N ASP A 474 20.21 -34.00 44.99
CA ASP A 474 20.24 -34.65 43.67
C ASP A 474 21.07 -33.81 42.68
N LEU A 475 21.80 -34.48 41.78
CA LEU A 475 22.58 -33.82 40.73
C LEU A 475 21.74 -32.84 39.91
N LYS A 476 20.44 -33.10 39.72
CA LYS A 476 19.48 -32.17 39.11
C LYS A 476 19.50 -30.80 39.80
N PHE A 477 19.31 -30.78 41.13
CA PHE A 477 19.19 -29.54 41.90
C PHE A 477 20.54 -28.84 42.04
N VAL A 478 21.65 -29.58 42.18
CA VAL A 478 23.00 -29.01 42.12
C VAL A 478 23.27 -28.37 40.75
N THR A 479 22.85 -29.02 39.66
CA THR A 479 23.01 -28.45 38.30
C THR A 479 22.20 -27.19 38.12
N GLN A 480 20.93 -27.20 38.53
CA GLN A 480 20.02 -26.06 38.46
C GLN A 480 20.53 -24.86 39.28
N LYS A 481 20.95 -25.11 40.52
CA LYS A 481 21.54 -24.10 41.41
C LYS A 481 22.81 -23.50 40.81
N THR A 482 23.74 -24.33 40.33
CA THR A 482 24.98 -23.84 39.71
C THR A 482 24.69 -23.05 38.42
N ALA A 483 23.75 -23.51 37.58
CA ALA A 483 23.36 -22.80 36.37
C ALA A 483 22.72 -21.43 36.67
N PHE A 484 21.84 -21.35 37.67
CA PHE A 484 21.19 -20.11 38.08
C PHE A 484 22.18 -19.13 38.69
N LEU A 485 23.02 -19.57 39.65
CA LEU A 485 24.01 -18.71 40.29
C LEU A 485 25.04 -18.18 39.28
N LEU A 486 25.53 -19.02 38.35
CA LEU A 486 26.41 -18.55 37.28
C LEU A 486 25.70 -17.57 36.33
N ALA A 487 24.41 -17.76 36.04
CA ALA A 487 23.65 -16.83 35.19
C ALA A 487 23.50 -15.45 35.85
N VAL A 488 23.24 -15.42 37.16
CA VAL A 488 23.09 -14.16 37.92
C VAL A 488 24.44 -13.48 38.13
N CYS A 489 25.48 -14.20 38.55
CA CYS A 489 26.80 -13.60 38.83
C CYS A 489 27.54 -13.14 37.57
N SER A 490 27.33 -13.78 36.42
CA SER A 490 28.04 -13.43 35.18
C SER A 490 27.30 -12.43 34.29
N ALA A 491 25.98 -12.25 34.50
CA ALA A 491 25.09 -11.48 33.63
C ALA A 491 25.20 -11.83 32.13
N LYS A 492 25.61 -13.07 31.81
CA LYS A 492 25.81 -13.56 30.44
C LYS A 492 24.54 -14.20 29.86
N ARG A 493 24.47 -14.29 28.53
CA ARG A 493 23.36 -14.99 27.85
C ARG A 493 23.49 -16.50 28.04
N VAL A 494 22.36 -17.21 27.99
CA VAL A 494 22.33 -18.70 28.02
C VAL A 494 23.26 -19.33 26.99
N GLY A 495 23.40 -18.72 25.81
CA GLY A 495 24.32 -19.20 24.78
C GLY A 495 25.80 -19.12 25.17
N GLU A 496 26.20 -18.12 25.96
CA GLU A 496 27.57 -17.95 26.47
C GLU A 496 27.83 -18.90 27.66
N LEU A 497 26.84 -19.07 28.54
CA LEU A 497 26.91 -20.04 29.64
C LEU A 497 27.04 -21.49 29.13
N GLN A 498 26.32 -21.83 28.06
CA GLN A 498 26.41 -23.15 27.43
C GLN A 498 27.77 -23.37 26.77
N ALA A 499 28.45 -22.32 26.34
CA ALA A 499 29.76 -22.40 25.71
C ALA A 499 30.91 -22.60 26.70
N LEU A 500 30.69 -22.48 28.00
CA LEU A 500 31.73 -22.66 29.02
C LEU A 500 32.29 -24.08 29.01
N SER A 501 33.55 -24.22 29.42
CA SER A 501 34.28 -25.50 29.39
C SER A 501 35.09 -25.73 30.67
N VAL A 502 35.22 -27.00 31.09
CA VAL A 502 36.11 -27.42 32.19
C VAL A 502 37.56 -27.66 31.76
N SER A 503 37.89 -27.43 30.48
CA SER A 503 39.27 -27.53 30.00
C SER A 503 40.18 -26.62 30.83
N ASN A 504 41.42 -27.03 31.09
CA ASN A 504 42.41 -26.23 31.83
C ASN A 504 42.71 -24.87 31.16
N GLN A 505 42.36 -24.72 29.87
CA GLN A 505 42.45 -23.46 29.14
C GLN A 505 41.23 -22.54 29.34
N CYS A 506 40.10 -23.09 29.78
CA CYS A 506 38.80 -22.42 29.87
C CYS A 506 38.25 -22.29 31.29
N LEU A 507 38.87 -22.94 32.27
CA LEU A 507 38.51 -22.82 33.67
C LEU A 507 39.79 -22.80 34.51
N ARG A 508 39.97 -21.73 35.30
CA ARG A 508 41.08 -21.60 36.24
C ARG A 508 40.56 -21.18 37.60
N TRP A 509 40.88 -21.96 38.62
CA TRP A 509 40.60 -21.62 40.02
C TRP A 509 41.66 -20.62 40.51
N LYS A 510 41.23 -19.60 41.27
CA LYS A 510 42.15 -18.72 41.99
C LYS A 510 42.67 -19.42 43.25
N VAL A 511 43.79 -18.92 43.77
CA VAL A 511 44.43 -19.44 44.99
C VAL A 511 43.41 -19.50 46.13
N ASN A 512 43.39 -20.62 46.86
CA ASN A 512 42.48 -20.91 47.97
C ASN A 512 40.98 -20.76 47.62
N TYR A 513 40.60 -21.03 46.35
CA TYR A 513 39.23 -20.91 45.85
C TYR A 513 38.57 -19.54 46.10
N THR A 514 39.37 -18.48 46.19
CA THR A 514 38.90 -17.09 46.35
C THR A 514 38.07 -16.60 45.15
N GLY A 515 38.12 -17.31 44.03
CA GLY A 515 37.34 -17.07 42.82
C GLY A 515 37.62 -18.08 41.72
N VAL A 516 36.98 -17.89 40.58
CA VAL A 516 37.16 -18.67 39.35
C VAL A 516 37.13 -17.75 38.14
N SER A 517 38.05 -18.00 37.21
CA SER A 517 38.09 -17.39 35.89
C SER A 517 37.57 -18.41 34.86
N LEU A 518 36.56 -18.04 34.10
CA LEU A 518 35.89 -18.89 33.11
C LEU A 518 35.97 -18.26 31.72
N TRP A 519 36.31 -19.06 30.71
CA TRP A 519 36.29 -18.65 29.30
C TRP A 519 35.32 -19.54 28.51
N PRO A 520 34.56 -18.97 27.57
CA PRO A 520 33.86 -19.77 26.56
C PRO A 520 34.87 -20.61 25.75
N ASN A 521 34.43 -21.76 25.24
CA ASN A 521 35.23 -22.55 24.33
C ASN A 521 35.67 -21.69 23.12
N PRO A 522 36.95 -21.67 22.71
CA PRO A 522 37.42 -20.83 21.60
C PRO A 522 36.68 -21.05 20.27
N SER A 523 36.08 -22.23 20.07
CA SER A 523 35.23 -22.53 18.90
C SER A 523 33.85 -21.84 18.93
N PHE A 524 33.46 -21.27 20.07
CA PHE A 524 32.19 -20.58 20.22
C PHE A 524 32.26 -19.16 19.67
N LEU A 525 31.45 -18.89 18.65
CA LEU A 525 31.25 -17.54 18.13
C LEU A 525 30.03 -16.89 18.81
N PRO A 526 30.22 -15.80 19.58
CA PRO A 526 29.10 -15.06 20.15
C PRO A 526 28.23 -14.45 19.05
N LYS A 527 26.93 -14.25 19.33
CA LYS A 527 25.96 -13.66 18.38
C LYS A 527 26.41 -12.30 17.82
N VAL A 528 27.25 -11.58 18.57
CA VAL A 528 27.92 -10.36 18.12
C VAL A 528 29.40 -10.68 18.11
N VAL A 529 30.02 -10.72 16.94
CA VAL A 529 31.44 -11.02 16.77
C VAL A 529 32.18 -9.69 16.69
N ASN A 530 32.87 -9.30 17.76
CA ASN A 530 33.81 -8.18 17.73
C ASN A 530 35.05 -8.51 18.59
N PRO A 531 36.19 -7.82 18.39
CA PRO A 531 37.43 -8.11 19.12
C PRO A 531 37.33 -8.00 20.65
N GLN A 532 36.32 -7.28 21.16
CA GLN A 532 36.09 -7.05 22.59
C GLN A 532 35.18 -8.10 23.25
N THR A 533 34.49 -8.93 22.45
CA THR A 533 33.50 -9.92 22.94
C THR A 533 33.93 -11.36 22.69
N ILE A 534 34.84 -11.59 21.76
CA ILE A 534 35.47 -12.89 21.52
C ILE A 534 36.37 -13.24 22.71
N ASN A 535 36.20 -14.43 23.28
CA ASN A 535 37.00 -14.95 24.40
C ASN A 535 37.02 -14.07 25.67
N GLN A 536 35.97 -13.27 25.92
CA GLN A 536 35.89 -12.47 27.14
C GLN A 536 35.86 -13.37 28.39
N VAL A 537 36.79 -13.12 29.33
CA VAL A 537 36.85 -13.82 30.61
C VAL A 537 35.65 -13.43 31.49
N ILE A 538 35.09 -14.43 32.19
CA ILE A 538 34.10 -14.25 33.24
C ILE A 538 34.80 -14.50 34.57
N GLU A 539 34.94 -13.44 35.37
CA GLU A 539 35.53 -13.47 36.70
C GLU A 539 34.43 -13.58 37.74
N ILE A 540 34.47 -14.61 38.58
CA ILE A 540 33.50 -14.82 39.67
C ILE A 540 34.26 -14.99 40.98
N SER A 541 34.00 -14.11 41.94
CA SER A 541 34.58 -14.19 43.29
C SER A 541 33.77 -15.12 44.18
N ALA A 542 34.44 -15.78 45.12
CA ALA A 542 33.75 -16.51 46.19
C ALA A 542 33.09 -15.53 47.15
N LEU A 543 31.90 -15.85 47.64
CA LEU A 543 31.18 -15.01 48.61
C LEU A 543 31.69 -15.18 50.05
N CYS A 544 32.47 -16.23 50.32
CA CYS A 544 33.08 -16.52 51.62
C CYS A 544 34.49 -17.10 51.41
N SER A 545 35.43 -16.77 52.31
CA SER A 545 36.74 -17.45 52.37
C SER A 545 36.63 -18.73 53.20
N GLU A 546 37.53 -19.70 52.95
CA GLU A 546 37.61 -20.95 53.74
C GLU A 546 38.02 -20.72 55.22
N SER A 547 38.20 -19.47 55.65
CA SER A 547 38.63 -19.03 56.98
C SER A 547 37.59 -18.23 57.78
N ALA A 548 36.35 -18.10 57.30
CA ALA A 548 35.29 -17.37 58.00
C ALA A 548 34.73 -18.17 59.19
N SER A 549 34.56 -17.50 60.35
CA SER A 549 33.93 -18.03 61.57
C SER A 549 32.51 -18.52 61.32
N VAL A 550 32.12 -19.61 61.99
CA VAL A 550 30.84 -20.34 61.81
C VAL A 550 29.59 -19.47 62.05
N GLU A 551 29.72 -18.30 62.68
CA GLU A 551 28.63 -17.36 62.94
C GLU A 551 28.42 -16.31 61.82
N ASP A 552 29.35 -16.18 60.86
CA ASP A 552 29.20 -15.25 59.74
C ASP A 552 28.36 -15.86 58.60
N ASN A 553 27.06 -15.60 58.66
CA ASN A 553 26.06 -15.73 57.58
C ASN A 553 26.10 -17.07 56.81
N LEU A 554 25.52 -18.15 57.40
CA LEU A 554 25.21 -19.42 56.72
C LEU A 554 24.59 -19.24 55.31
N ASN A 555 23.83 -18.17 55.12
CA ASN A 555 23.24 -17.80 53.82
C ASN A 555 24.29 -17.48 52.75
N LEU A 556 25.36 -16.75 53.07
CA LEU A 556 26.42 -16.40 52.10
C LEU A 556 27.21 -17.64 51.66
N VAL A 557 27.47 -18.54 52.61
CA VAL A 557 28.08 -19.84 52.34
C VAL A 557 27.17 -20.64 51.41
N SER A 558 25.87 -20.75 51.74
CA SER A 558 24.88 -21.49 50.95
C SER A 558 24.75 -20.98 49.50
N LEU A 559 24.90 -19.67 49.28
CA LEU A 559 24.72 -19.01 47.99
C LEU A 559 26.02 -18.84 47.18
N CYS A 560 27.16 -19.29 47.70
CA CYS A 560 28.45 -19.10 47.05
C CYS A 560 28.52 -19.80 45.66
N PRO A 561 28.67 -19.04 44.55
CA PRO A 561 28.69 -19.59 43.19
C PRO A 561 29.95 -20.44 42.94
N VAL A 562 31.09 -20.08 43.55
CA VAL A 562 32.36 -20.81 43.42
C VAL A 562 32.26 -22.18 44.11
N ARG A 563 31.61 -22.25 45.28
CA ARG A 563 31.36 -23.51 46.00
C ARG A 563 30.41 -24.41 45.22
N ALA A 564 29.28 -23.87 44.74
CA ALA A 564 28.32 -24.61 43.92
C ALA A 564 28.95 -25.14 42.62
N LEU A 565 29.77 -24.32 41.96
CA LEU A 565 30.52 -24.73 40.75
C LEU A 565 31.55 -25.81 41.06
N ARG A 566 32.32 -25.69 42.16
CA ARG A 566 33.31 -26.70 42.57
C ARG A 566 32.62 -28.03 42.81
N THR A 567 31.60 -28.06 43.64
CA THR A 567 30.84 -29.29 43.95
C THR A 567 30.20 -29.88 42.70
N TYR A 568 29.65 -29.05 41.81
CA TYR A 568 29.14 -29.51 40.51
C TYR A 568 30.23 -30.16 39.66
N VAL A 569 31.36 -29.48 39.44
CA VAL A 569 32.48 -29.96 38.61
C VAL A 569 33.04 -31.28 39.15
N THR A 570 33.20 -31.42 40.47
CA THR A 570 33.63 -32.66 41.10
C THR A 570 32.60 -33.79 40.87
N ARG A 571 31.31 -33.52 41.08
CA ARG A 571 30.26 -34.55 40.94
C ARG A 571 30.03 -35.01 39.50
N ILE A 572 30.32 -34.19 38.51
CA ILE A 572 30.19 -34.57 37.10
C ILE A 572 31.45 -35.23 36.53
N GLN A 573 32.57 -35.26 37.24
CA GLN A 573 33.85 -35.73 36.72
C GLN A 573 33.77 -37.20 36.24
N SER A 574 33.11 -38.07 37.00
CA SER A 574 32.91 -39.48 36.64
C SER A 574 31.81 -39.71 35.59
N LEU A 575 30.95 -38.72 35.35
CA LEU A 575 29.84 -38.79 34.39
C LEU A 575 30.21 -38.22 33.02
N ARG A 576 31.35 -37.52 32.93
CA ARG A 576 31.81 -36.85 31.73
C ARG A 576 32.48 -37.85 30.78
N ARG A 577 32.06 -37.80 29.52
CA ARG A 577 32.67 -38.56 28.41
C ARG A 577 33.85 -37.78 27.81
N SER A 578 34.12 -37.88 26.51
CA SER A 578 35.25 -37.26 25.81
C SER A 578 35.16 -35.74 25.57
N HIS A 579 34.14 -35.05 26.07
CA HIS A 579 33.92 -33.62 25.79
C HIS A 579 34.21 -32.72 27.00
N SER A 580 34.51 -31.46 26.71
CA SER A 580 34.95 -30.48 27.71
C SER A 580 33.88 -29.45 28.10
N GLN A 581 32.64 -29.54 27.62
CA GLN A 581 31.59 -28.55 27.92
C GLN A 581 31.21 -28.56 29.40
N LEU A 582 31.11 -27.40 30.05
CA LEU A 582 30.88 -27.28 31.49
C LEU A 582 29.61 -28.01 31.94
N PHE A 583 28.47 -27.68 31.35
CA PHE A 583 27.19 -28.28 31.71
C PHE A 583 26.86 -29.53 30.89
N ILE A 584 26.50 -30.60 31.59
CA ILE A 584 26.09 -31.88 31.01
C ILE A 584 24.67 -32.28 31.42
N CYS A 585 24.02 -33.07 30.59
CA CYS A 585 22.72 -33.65 30.93
C CYS A 585 22.86 -34.62 32.12
N TYR A 586 22.03 -34.44 33.16
CA TYR A 586 22.07 -35.23 34.40
C TYR A 586 21.10 -36.44 34.41
N GLY A 587 20.15 -36.53 33.47
CA GLY A 587 19.10 -37.56 33.47
C GLY A 587 18.79 -38.17 32.09
N GLY A 588 18.19 -39.37 32.10
CA GLY A 588 17.78 -40.14 30.92
C GLY A 588 18.95 -40.73 30.12
N ASN A 589 18.65 -41.20 28.90
CA ASN A 589 19.63 -41.86 28.00
C ASN A 589 20.78 -40.96 27.55
N LYS A 590 20.67 -39.64 27.77
CA LYS A 590 21.68 -38.63 27.43
C LYS A 590 22.54 -38.23 28.63
N ARG A 591 22.49 -38.97 29.74
CA ARG A 591 23.30 -38.67 30.93
C ARG A 591 24.79 -38.66 30.56
N GLY A 592 25.47 -37.56 30.86
CA GLY A 592 26.87 -37.35 30.47
C GLY A 592 27.09 -36.55 29.18
N ASP A 593 26.06 -36.34 28.36
CA ASP A 593 26.19 -35.62 27.08
C ASP A 593 26.15 -34.08 27.25
N PRO A 594 26.73 -33.32 26.30
CA PRO A 594 26.64 -31.86 26.25
C PRO A 594 25.19 -31.36 26.31
N VAL A 595 24.94 -30.27 27.06
CA VAL A 595 23.61 -29.66 27.16
C VAL A 595 23.33 -28.73 25.98
N SER A 596 22.07 -28.72 25.51
CA SER A 596 21.61 -27.74 24.51
C SER A 596 21.28 -26.39 25.16
N LYS A 597 21.37 -25.30 24.38
CA LYS A 597 20.98 -23.94 24.83
C LYS A 597 19.54 -23.89 25.34
N HIS A 598 18.63 -24.60 24.68
CA HIS A 598 17.23 -24.69 25.07
C HIS A 598 17.06 -25.37 26.44
N ARG A 599 17.77 -26.47 26.68
CA ARG A 599 17.69 -27.20 27.95
C ARG A 599 18.30 -26.42 29.11
N LEU A 600 19.41 -25.72 28.87
CA LEU A 600 20.00 -24.81 29.87
C LEU A 600 19.04 -23.65 30.20
N SER A 601 18.34 -23.10 29.20
CA SER A 601 17.30 -22.08 29.40
C SER A 601 16.16 -22.59 30.28
N HIS A 602 15.70 -23.83 30.04
CA HIS A 602 14.68 -24.46 30.88
C HIS A 602 15.15 -24.64 32.30
N TRP A 603 16.38 -25.09 32.54
CA TRP A 603 16.88 -25.20 33.92
C TRP A 603 16.84 -23.88 34.70
N VAL A 604 17.16 -22.76 34.06
CA VAL A 604 17.08 -21.43 34.69
C VAL A 604 15.63 -21.06 35.01
N VAL A 605 14.70 -21.30 34.09
CA VAL A 605 13.26 -21.02 34.29
C VAL A 605 12.65 -21.94 35.35
N ASP A 606 12.96 -23.24 35.28
CA ASP A 606 12.51 -24.25 36.24
C ASP A 606 13.01 -23.93 37.65
N THR A 607 14.23 -23.42 37.80
CA THR A 607 14.76 -23.00 39.12
C THR A 607 13.93 -21.88 39.71
N ILE A 608 13.51 -20.90 38.89
CA ILE A 608 12.65 -19.81 39.35
C ILE A 608 11.26 -20.33 39.71
N SER A 609 10.65 -21.15 38.85
CA SER A 609 9.32 -21.73 39.13
C SER A 609 9.33 -22.57 40.41
N GLN A 610 10.30 -23.48 40.54
CA GLN A 610 10.41 -24.37 41.71
C GLN A 610 10.70 -23.61 43.00
N ALA A 611 11.43 -22.49 42.94
CA ALA A 611 11.67 -21.64 44.10
C ALA A 611 10.41 -20.92 44.59
N TYR A 612 9.48 -20.60 43.68
CA TYR A 612 8.17 -20.06 44.04
C TYR A 612 7.28 -21.15 44.62
N ASP A 613 7.24 -22.32 43.98
CA ASP A 613 6.47 -23.47 44.44
C ASP A 613 6.91 -23.93 45.85
N SER A 614 8.23 -23.95 46.14
CA SER A 614 8.77 -24.35 47.45
C SER A 614 8.43 -23.39 48.58
N GLN A 615 8.05 -22.15 48.26
CA GLN A 615 7.62 -21.13 49.21
C GLN A 615 6.08 -20.99 49.24
N GLY A 616 5.34 -21.86 48.56
CA GLY A 616 3.88 -21.81 48.47
C GLY A 616 3.36 -20.61 47.69
N LEU A 617 4.19 -19.99 46.85
CA LEU A 617 3.83 -18.85 46.01
C LEU A 617 3.43 -19.32 44.61
N PRO A 618 2.47 -18.65 43.94
CA PRO A 618 2.08 -19.01 42.59
C PRO A 618 3.22 -18.75 41.60
N ALA A 619 3.44 -19.70 40.69
CA ALA A 619 4.48 -19.58 39.67
C ALA A 619 4.30 -18.29 38.83
N PRO A 620 5.36 -17.48 38.68
CA PRO A 620 5.32 -16.25 37.90
C PRO A 620 4.91 -16.49 36.44
N GLY A 621 4.03 -15.66 35.90
CA GLY A 621 3.64 -15.72 34.48
C GLY A 621 4.77 -15.21 33.55
N ASN A 622 4.85 -15.78 32.35
CA ASN A 622 5.78 -15.38 31.28
C ASN A 622 7.28 -15.47 31.65
N LEU A 623 7.68 -16.50 32.40
CA LEU A 623 9.09 -16.72 32.73
C LEU A 623 9.94 -16.96 31.48
N VAL A 624 11.01 -16.18 31.35
CA VAL A 624 12.02 -16.35 30.32
C VAL A 624 13.40 -16.28 30.95
N ALA A 625 14.32 -17.18 30.56
CA ALA A 625 15.70 -17.17 31.07
C ALA A 625 16.44 -15.85 30.77
N HIS A 626 15.95 -15.03 29.83
CA HIS A 626 16.51 -13.71 29.58
C HIS A 626 16.29 -12.73 30.74
N SER A 627 15.24 -12.92 31.55
CA SER A 627 14.87 -12.02 32.65
C SER A 627 15.86 -12.05 33.82
N THR A 628 16.63 -13.13 34.01
CA THR A 628 17.69 -13.21 35.05
C THR A 628 18.80 -12.20 34.81
N ARG A 629 19.12 -11.90 33.55
CA ARG A 629 20.10 -10.88 33.19
C ARG A 629 19.62 -9.47 33.56
N SER A 630 18.34 -9.19 33.35
CA SER A 630 17.73 -7.92 33.75
C SER A 630 17.74 -7.75 35.27
N MET A 631 17.54 -8.83 36.04
CA MET A 631 17.66 -8.80 37.51
C MET A 631 19.09 -8.60 37.98
N ALA A 632 20.04 -9.36 37.41
CA ALA A 632 21.46 -9.26 37.76
C ALA A 632 22.03 -7.87 37.52
N THR A 633 21.65 -7.23 36.40
CA THR A 633 22.11 -5.89 36.04
C THR A 633 21.44 -4.77 36.83
N SER A 634 20.27 -5.01 37.43
CA SER A 634 19.59 -4.04 38.29
C SER A 634 20.13 -4.03 39.74
N TRP A 635 20.79 -5.11 40.17
CA TRP A 635 21.37 -5.26 41.52
C TRP A 635 22.89 -5.02 41.56
N ALA A 636 23.58 -5.15 40.42
CA ALA A 636 25.00 -4.83 40.32
C ALA A 636 25.19 -3.31 40.15
N GLU A 637 25.32 -2.58 41.25
CA GLU A 637 25.96 -1.27 41.22
C GLU A 637 27.45 -1.46 40.87
N LEU A 638 27.84 -0.88 39.74
CA LEU A 638 29.21 -0.53 39.31
C LEU A 638 30.19 -1.68 38.98
N SER A 639 30.68 -1.61 37.72
CA SER A 639 31.96 -2.13 37.20
C SER A 639 32.03 -3.42 36.34
N ALA A 640 30.96 -3.86 35.65
CA ALA A 640 31.10 -4.97 34.67
C ALA A 640 30.17 -4.94 33.43
N ALA A 641 29.50 -3.83 33.13
CA ALA A 641 28.56 -3.77 32.01
C ALA A 641 29.21 -3.12 30.78
N SER A 642 29.82 -3.93 29.90
CA SER A 642 30.23 -3.52 28.55
C SER A 642 29.00 -3.21 27.69
N TRP A 643 28.54 -1.96 27.74
CA TRP A 643 27.62 -1.41 26.75
C TRP A 643 28.43 -0.60 25.73
N SER A 644 28.79 -1.22 24.61
CA SER A 644 29.32 -0.52 23.46
C SER A 644 28.19 -0.20 22.47
N THR A 645 27.79 1.07 22.49
CA THR A 645 27.03 1.86 21.50
C THR A 645 25.48 1.85 21.41
N PRO A 646 24.87 3.04 21.11
CA PRO A 646 23.43 3.27 20.91
C PRO A 646 22.73 2.47 19.80
N CYS A 647 23.45 1.67 19.01
CA CYS A 647 22.94 1.08 17.77
C CYS A 647 22.01 -0.14 17.98
N THR A 648 21.96 -0.73 19.17
CA THR A 648 21.10 -1.91 19.41
C THR A 648 19.64 -1.53 19.71
N PHE A 649 19.41 -0.33 20.26
CA PHE A 649 18.08 0.26 20.43
C PHE A 649 17.48 0.67 19.06
N ALA A 650 18.33 1.17 18.15
CA ALA A 650 17.93 1.53 16.79
C ALA A 650 17.54 0.33 15.91
N ARG A 651 18.05 -0.88 16.19
CA ARG A 651 17.82 -2.07 15.35
C ARG A 651 16.52 -2.84 15.67
N PHE A 652 15.93 -2.64 16.85
CA PHE A 652 14.69 -3.32 17.26
C PHE A 652 13.49 -2.38 17.48
N TYR A 653 13.70 -1.06 17.57
CA TYR A 653 12.64 -0.10 17.89
C TYR A 653 12.60 1.16 17.00
N ARG A 654 13.19 1.17 15.80
CA ARG A 654 12.91 2.20 14.79
C ARG A 654 11.96 1.70 13.71
N VAL A 655 10.68 1.92 14.00
CA VAL A 655 9.64 2.48 13.12
C VAL A 655 10.04 2.53 11.64
N ASN A 656 9.50 1.61 10.84
CA ASN A 656 9.20 1.89 9.44
C ASN A 656 8.14 3.00 9.45
N VAL A 657 8.59 4.25 9.33
CA VAL A 657 7.68 5.38 9.15
C VAL A 657 7.18 5.25 7.72
N ALA A 658 5.93 4.82 7.54
CA ALA A 658 5.25 4.98 6.28
C ALA A 658 5.17 6.49 6.00
N ALA A 659 6.11 6.99 5.20
CA ALA A 659 6.19 8.40 4.82
C ALA A 659 4.92 8.84 4.09
N ALA A 660 4.30 7.93 3.31
CA ALA A 660 3.18 8.23 2.43
C ALA A 660 1.91 8.73 3.14
N PRO A 661 1.34 8.06 4.17
CA PRO A 661 0.17 8.59 4.88
C PRO A 661 0.42 9.95 5.57
N LEU A 662 1.65 10.18 6.06
CA LEU A 662 2.00 11.43 6.73
C LEU A 662 2.21 12.57 5.73
N SER A 663 2.82 12.30 4.57
CA SER A 663 2.91 13.28 3.48
C SER A 663 1.54 13.62 2.92
N THR A 664 0.64 12.65 2.77
CA THR A 664 -0.74 12.89 2.31
C THR A 664 -1.49 13.78 3.29
N ALA A 665 -1.39 13.50 4.60
CA ALA A 665 -2.00 14.35 5.62
C ALA A 665 -1.41 15.77 5.63
N GLY A 666 -0.09 15.91 5.49
CA GLY A 666 0.57 17.21 5.39
C GLY A 666 0.13 18.00 4.16
N ALA A 667 0.07 17.34 3.00
CA ALA A 667 -0.41 17.96 1.76
C ALA A 667 -1.90 18.34 1.86
N ALA A 668 -2.75 17.48 2.45
CA ALA A 668 -4.17 17.75 2.64
C ALA A 668 -4.41 18.95 3.57
N LEU A 669 -3.64 19.08 4.65
CA LEU A 669 -3.67 20.27 5.51
C LEU A 669 -3.26 21.53 4.73
N GLY A 670 -2.21 21.46 3.90
CA GLY A 670 -1.82 22.56 3.02
C GLY A 670 -2.94 22.98 2.07
N ALA A 671 -3.59 22.01 1.43
CA ALA A 671 -4.75 22.26 0.57
C ALA A 671 -5.92 22.89 1.36
N MET A 672 -6.19 22.42 2.57
CA MET A 672 -7.25 22.95 3.44
C MET A 672 -6.97 24.41 3.81
N VAL A 673 -5.74 24.78 4.17
CA VAL A 673 -5.40 26.17 4.52
C VAL A 673 -5.70 27.11 3.35
N GLY A 674 -5.33 26.72 2.13
CA GLY A 674 -5.68 27.48 0.94
C GLY A 674 -7.19 27.56 0.72
N GLN A 675 -7.91 26.44 0.83
CA GLN A 675 -9.37 26.41 0.67
C GLN A 675 -10.12 27.23 1.75
N MET A 676 -9.62 27.26 2.98
CA MET A 676 -10.18 28.06 4.07
C MET A 676 -9.97 29.57 3.88
N THR A 677 -9.04 29.92 2.98
CA THR A 677 -8.74 31.30 2.53
C THR A 677 -9.49 31.64 1.23
N TYR A 678 -9.88 30.65 0.43
CA TYR A 678 -10.51 30.84 -0.87
C TYR A 678 -12.03 31.02 -0.80
N GLY A 679 -12.60 31.90 -1.64
CA GLY A 679 -14.05 32.00 -1.87
C GLY A 679 -14.86 32.65 -0.75
N LYS A 680 -14.19 33.17 0.29
CA LYS A 680 -14.83 33.99 1.34
C LYS A 680 -14.62 35.47 1.03
N ARG A 681 -15.69 36.27 1.17
CA ARG A 681 -15.68 37.72 0.88
C ARG A 681 -14.50 38.48 1.51
N GLN A 682 -14.12 38.12 2.74
CA GLN A 682 -13.01 38.76 3.45
C GLN A 682 -11.61 38.51 2.83
N PHE A 683 -11.49 37.53 1.92
CA PHE A 683 -10.24 37.12 1.28
C PHE A 683 -10.30 37.24 -0.26
N GLU A 684 -11.29 37.96 -0.80
CA GLU A 684 -11.49 38.10 -2.24
C GLU A 684 -10.24 38.61 -2.98
N GLY A 685 -9.47 39.52 -2.37
CA GLY A 685 -8.19 39.99 -2.92
C GLY A 685 -7.09 38.91 -3.04
N LEU A 686 -7.26 37.76 -2.39
CA LEU A 686 -6.34 36.63 -2.41
C LEU A 686 -6.82 35.49 -3.32
N ASP A 687 -8.00 35.58 -3.91
CA ASP A 687 -8.57 34.49 -4.71
C ASP A 687 -7.66 34.07 -5.86
N GLY A 688 -7.08 35.03 -6.59
CA GLY A 688 -6.12 34.76 -7.67
C GLY A 688 -4.89 33.99 -7.18
N ALA A 689 -4.36 34.34 -6.01
CA ALA A 689 -3.24 33.63 -5.40
C ALA A 689 -3.64 32.23 -4.93
N MET A 690 -4.81 32.06 -4.28
CA MET A 690 -5.28 30.76 -3.80
C MET A 690 -5.55 29.78 -4.95
N ARG A 691 -6.05 30.26 -6.09
CA ARG A 691 -6.23 29.45 -7.30
C ARG A 691 -4.91 28.84 -7.82
N GLN A 692 -3.78 29.49 -7.56
CA GLN A 692 -2.46 28.95 -7.91
C GLN A 692 -1.86 28.07 -6.81
N LEU A 693 -2.12 28.38 -5.53
CA LEU A 693 -1.48 27.72 -4.40
C LEU A 693 -2.17 26.42 -3.96
N ILE A 694 -3.48 26.27 -4.13
CA ILE A 694 -4.22 25.07 -3.72
C ILE A 694 -3.94 23.85 -4.61
N PRO A 695 -3.95 23.94 -5.96
CA PRO A 695 -3.84 22.76 -6.83
C PRO A 695 -2.59 21.89 -6.59
N PRO A 696 -1.37 22.44 -6.38
CA PRO A 696 -0.19 21.63 -6.11
C PRO A 696 -0.34 20.68 -4.92
N PHE A 697 -1.03 21.11 -3.86
CA PHE A 697 -1.32 20.29 -2.69
C PHE A 697 -2.39 19.25 -2.98
N HIS A 698 -3.47 19.63 -3.65
CA HIS A 698 -4.55 18.71 -4.00
C HIS A 698 -4.04 17.56 -4.89
N GLN A 699 -3.23 17.89 -5.90
CA GLN A 699 -2.57 16.91 -6.75
C GLN A 699 -1.62 16.01 -5.96
N ALA A 700 -0.79 16.59 -5.09
CA ALA A 700 0.12 15.81 -4.26
C ALA A 700 -0.63 14.83 -3.34
N VAL A 701 -1.79 15.20 -2.79
CA VAL A 701 -2.62 14.26 -2.00
C VAL A 701 -2.95 13.01 -2.82
N GLN A 702 -3.42 13.17 -4.06
CA GLN A 702 -3.77 12.05 -4.92
C GLN A 702 -2.56 11.20 -5.28
N GLU A 703 -1.46 11.82 -5.69
CA GLU A 703 -0.21 11.12 -6.05
C GLU A 703 0.37 10.36 -4.85
N LEU A 704 0.42 10.98 -3.68
CA LEU A 704 0.99 10.38 -2.47
C LEU A 704 0.12 9.23 -1.92
N LEU A 705 -1.21 9.28 -2.13
CA LEU A 705 -2.10 8.16 -1.80
C LEU A 705 -1.76 6.92 -2.64
N LEU A 706 -1.52 7.09 -3.94
CA LEU A 706 -1.14 5.98 -4.83
C LEU A 706 0.21 5.36 -4.44
N LEU A 707 1.12 6.15 -3.86
CA LEU A 707 2.42 5.64 -3.39
C LEU A 707 2.30 4.66 -2.21
N VAL A 708 1.20 4.66 -1.45
CA VAL A 708 0.97 3.68 -0.36
C VAL A 708 0.87 2.26 -0.92
N ASP A 709 0.08 2.10 -1.98
CA ASP A 709 -0.09 0.80 -2.64
C ASP A 709 1.14 0.47 -3.50
N ALA A 710 1.79 1.47 -4.09
CA ALA A 710 3.03 1.28 -4.84
C ALA A 710 4.17 0.73 -3.96
N ASP A 711 4.32 1.20 -2.72
CA ASP A 711 5.33 0.68 -1.77
C ASP A 711 5.07 -0.80 -1.45
N SER A 712 3.81 -1.15 -1.22
CA SER A 712 3.38 -2.53 -0.98
C SER A 712 3.61 -3.42 -2.21
N SER A 713 3.31 -2.91 -3.40
CA SER A 713 3.56 -3.62 -4.66
C SER A 713 5.05 -3.84 -4.90
N ALA A 714 5.88 -2.80 -4.73
CA ALA A 714 7.33 -2.89 -4.91
C ALA A 714 7.95 -3.93 -3.96
N PHE A 715 7.50 -3.96 -2.70
CA PHE A 715 7.92 -4.99 -1.74
C PHE A 715 7.51 -6.40 -2.20
N ASN A 716 6.27 -6.57 -2.66
CA ASN A 716 5.78 -7.86 -3.15
C ASN A 716 6.53 -8.34 -4.40
N SER A 717 6.82 -7.44 -5.35
CA SER A 717 7.65 -7.72 -6.52
C SER A 717 9.05 -8.21 -6.14
N TYR A 718 9.69 -7.55 -5.17
CA TYR A 718 10.99 -7.99 -4.64
C TYR A 718 10.90 -9.37 -3.96
N MET A 719 9.86 -9.61 -3.15
CA MET A 719 9.64 -10.90 -2.50
C MET A 719 9.33 -12.03 -3.50
N ALA A 720 8.65 -11.72 -4.61
CA ALA A 720 8.42 -12.66 -5.71
C ALA A 720 9.73 -12.99 -6.43
N ALA A 721 10.56 -11.98 -6.71
CA ALA A 721 11.89 -12.19 -7.30
C ALA A 721 12.79 -13.07 -6.41
N LEU A 722 12.72 -12.91 -5.08
CA LEU A 722 13.45 -13.77 -4.14
C LEU A 722 13.08 -15.26 -4.23
N LYS A 723 11.84 -15.58 -4.64
CA LYS A 723 11.30 -16.94 -4.78
C LYS A 723 11.61 -17.59 -6.13
N LEU A 724 12.19 -16.87 -7.09
CA LEU A 724 12.55 -17.45 -8.38
C LEU A 724 13.57 -18.61 -8.22
N PRO A 725 13.56 -19.60 -9.14
CA PRO A 725 14.48 -20.74 -9.09
C PRO A 725 15.95 -20.30 -9.14
N LYS A 726 16.84 -21.18 -8.69
CA LYS A 726 18.30 -20.96 -8.69
C LYS A 726 19.05 -22.22 -9.16
N ASN A 727 18.38 -23.02 -9.99
CA ASN A 727 18.83 -24.37 -10.32
C ASN A 727 19.84 -24.38 -11.47
N THR A 728 19.75 -23.40 -12.37
CA THR A 728 20.68 -23.19 -13.49
C THR A 728 21.36 -21.82 -13.40
N GLU A 729 22.48 -21.63 -14.11
CA GLU A 729 23.13 -20.31 -14.22
C GLU A 729 22.20 -19.27 -14.85
N GLU A 730 21.40 -19.68 -15.84
CA GLU A 730 20.40 -18.82 -16.48
C GLU A 730 19.30 -18.40 -15.49
N ASP A 731 18.81 -19.33 -14.66
CA ASP A 731 17.85 -19.02 -13.59
C ASP A 731 18.44 -18.08 -12.54
N ALA A 732 19.70 -18.28 -12.15
CA ALA A 732 20.39 -17.44 -11.20
C ALA A 732 20.56 -16.00 -11.73
N GLN A 733 20.90 -15.85 -13.02
CA GLN A 733 21.02 -14.56 -13.67
C GLN A 733 19.65 -13.86 -13.80
N ARG A 734 18.60 -14.56 -14.24
CA ARG A 734 17.23 -14.03 -14.30
C ARG A 734 16.74 -13.58 -12.92
N ARG A 735 16.99 -14.39 -11.89
CA ARG A 735 16.66 -14.05 -10.50
C ARG A 735 17.40 -12.79 -10.03
N GLN A 736 18.69 -12.68 -10.31
CA GLN A 736 19.47 -11.50 -9.92
C GLN A 736 18.97 -10.24 -10.63
N VAL A 737 18.67 -10.31 -11.94
CA VAL A 737 18.11 -9.19 -12.70
C VAL A 737 16.76 -8.76 -12.12
N ALA A 738 15.86 -9.71 -11.85
CA ALA A 738 14.55 -9.43 -11.25
C ALA A 738 14.66 -8.83 -9.83
N MET A 739 15.59 -9.32 -9.01
CA MET A 739 15.83 -8.77 -7.68
C MET A 739 16.37 -7.34 -7.72
N GLN A 740 17.32 -7.04 -8.62
CA GLN A 740 17.85 -5.68 -8.77
C GLN A 740 16.79 -4.72 -9.33
N ALA A 741 15.94 -5.17 -10.25
CA ALA A 741 14.80 -4.39 -10.72
C ALA A 741 13.81 -4.08 -9.58
N GLY A 742 13.43 -5.09 -8.77
CA GLY A 742 12.55 -4.90 -7.62
C GLY A 742 13.14 -3.96 -6.55
N LEU A 743 14.46 -4.02 -6.30
CA LEU A 743 15.12 -3.07 -5.39
C LEU A 743 15.13 -1.64 -5.93
N ARG A 744 15.33 -1.46 -7.25
CA ARG A 744 15.23 -0.14 -7.88
C ARG A 744 13.82 0.44 -7.76
N GLU A 745 12.78 -0.37 -7.93
CA GLU A 745 11.39 0.02 -7.71
C GLU A 745 11.14 0.41 -6.23
N ALA A 746 11.60 -0.41 -5.29
CA ALA A 746 11.49 -0.17 -3.85
C ALA A 746 12.25 1.08 -3.36
N VAL A 747 13.28 1.51 -4.08
CA VAL A 747 13.97 2.81 -3.86
C VAL A 747 13.26 3.96 -4.57
N GLY A 748 12.72 3.70 -5.76
CA GLY A 748 12.03 4.69 -6.58
C GLY A 748 10.77 5.26 -5.92
N VAL A 749 9.99 4.44 -5.24
CA VAL A 749 8.76 4.88 -4.53
C VAL A 749 9.06 5.94 -3.45
N PRO A 750 9.93 5.69 -2.44
CA PRO A 750 10.24 6.72 -1.44
C PRO A 750 11.01 7.92 -2.02
N LEU A 751 11.80 7.74 -3.09
CA LEU A 751 12.44 8.88 -3.77
C LEU A 751 11.38 9.81 -4.40
N SER A 752 10.42 9.24 -5.13
CA SER A 752 9.33 9.99 -5.75
C SER A 752 8.49 10.74 -4.72
N LEU A 753 8.26 10.12 -3.54
CA LEU A 753 7.61 10.80 -2.41
C LEU A 753 8.38 12.04 -1.97
N ALA A 754 9.69 11.91 -1.74
CA ALA A 754 10.52 13.00 -1.27
C ALA A 754 10.59 14.15 -2.29
N GLU A 755 10.68 13.81 -3.59
CA GLU A 755 10.65 14.78 -4.67
C GLU A 755 9.30 15.48 -4.78
N ARG A 756 8.19 14.74 -4.62
CA ARG A 756 6.88 15.37 -4.68
C ARG A 756 6.65 16.31 -3.51
N VAL A 757 7.03 15.92 -2.30
CA VAL A 757 6.95 16.81 -1.13
C VAL A 757 7.83 18.05 -1.30
N SER A 758 9.00 17.93 -1.93
CA SER A 758 9.88 19.08 -2.21
C SER A 758 9.19 20.19 -3.02
N SER A 759 8.31 19.83 -3.96
CA SER A 759 7.53 20.80 -4.75
C SER A 759 6.52 21.63 -3.94
N LEU A 760 6.18 21.20 -2.72
CA LEU A 760 5.12 21.81 -1.90
C LEU A 760 5.64 22.90 -0.97
N TRP A 761 6.96 23.02 -0.78
CA TRP A 761 7.52 23.94 0.22
C TRP A 761 7.27 25.41 -0.12
N ASP A 762 7.45 25.80 -1.37
CA ASP A 762 7.25 27.19 -1.77
C ASP A 762 5.76 27.58 -1.74
N PRO A 763 4.82 26.77 -2.27
CA PRO A 763 3.40 27.00 -2.06
C PRO A 763 3.00 27.07 -0.59
N LEU A 764 3.57 26.22 0.28
CA LEU A 764 3.26 26.20 1.71
C LEU A 764 3.71 27.49 2.41
N LEU A 765 4.92 27.96 2.07
CA LEU A 765 5.44 29.21 2.59
C LEU A 765 4.55 30.38 2.16
N GLN A 766 4.12 30.43 0.90
CA GLN A 766 3.19 31.45 0.43
C GLN A 766 1.85 31.38 1.16
N LEU A 767 1.29 30.19 1.39
CA LEU A 767 0.08 30.04 2.20
C LEU A 767 0.26 30.57 3.63
N VAL A 768 1.43 30.37 4.25
CA VAL A 768 1.71 30.94 5.58
C VAL A 768 1.83 32.46 5.53
N LEU A 769 2.40 33.05 4.47
CA LEU A 769 2.60 34.50 4.38
C LEU A 769 1.31 35.30 4.18
N GLN A 770 0.39 34.81 3.35
CA GLN A 770 -0.83 35.55 2.96
C GLN A 770 -2.14 34.85 3.35
N GLY A 771 -2.10 33.55 3.66
CA GLY A 771 -3.30 32.77 3.97
C GLY A 771 -3.97 33.14 5.29
N ASN A 772 -5.11 32.51 5.54
CA ASN A 772 -5.92 32.72 6.73
C ASN A 772 -5.13 32.46 8.02
N ILE A 773 -4.99 33.49 8.85
CA ILE A 773 -4.25 33.46 10.12
C ILE A 773 -4.83 32.40 11.08
N SER A 774 -6.14 32.19 11.08
CA SER A 774 -6.79 31.18 11.93
C SER A 774 -6.37 29.74 11.61
N CYS A 775 -5.75 29.51 10.45
CA CYS A 775 -5.25 28.21 10.01
C CYS A 775 -3.72 28.09 10.13
N LEU A 776 -3.03 29.02 10.81
CA LEU A 776 -1.57 28.95 11.00
C LEU A 776 -1.14 27.67 11.70
N SER A 777 -1.89 27.20 12.71
CA SER A 777 -1.62 25.93 13.38
C SER A 777 -1.66 24.75 12.40
N ASP A 778 -2.61 24.75 11.47
CA ASP A 778 -2.76 23.71 10.45
C ASP A 778 -1.58 23.73 9.46
N ALA A 779 -1.12 24.92 9.07
CA ALA A 779 0.06 25.09 8.21
C ALA A 779 1.36 24.66 8.91
N GLN A 780 1.52 24.93 10.20
CA GLN A 780 2.67 24.48 11.00
C GLN A 780 2.69 22.95 11.12
N VAL A 781 1.53 22.32 11.36
CA VAL A 781 1.41 20.86 11.37
C VAL A 781 1.68 20.26 9.98
N SER A 782 1.18 20.89 8.92
CA SER A 782 1.48 20.53 7.52
C SER A 782 2.99 20.50 7.27
N ALA A 783 3.73 21.55 7.66
CA ALA A 783 5.18 21.64 7.49
C ALA A 783 5.93 20.50 8.21
N LYS A 784 5.58 20.22 9.48
CA LYS A 784 6.21 19.13 10.24
C LYS A 784 5.85 17.73 9.73
N ALA A 785 4.63 17.54 9.24
CA ALA A 785 4.21 16.29 8.63
C ALA A 785 5.01 16.01 7.35
N LEU A 786 5.15 17.00 6.47
CA LEU A 786 5.91 16.90 5.23
C LEU A 786 7.42 16.66 5.49
N GLU A 787 8.02 17.37 6.46
CA GLU A 787 9.42 17.15 6.85
C GLU A 787 9.66 15.72 7.33
N THR A 788 8.78 15.23 8.20
CA THR A 788 8.86 13.88 8.77
C THR A 788 8.67 12.80 7.70
N ALA A 789 7.82 13.06 6.70
CA ALA A 789 7.64 12.16 5.57
C ALA A 789 8.91 12.04 4.73
N VAL A 790 9.57 13.17 4.39
CA VAL A 790 10.86 13.15 3.68
C VAL A 790 11.94 12.44 4.50
N PHE A 791 11.94 12.63 5.83
CA PHE A 791 12.82 11.91 6.74
C PHE A 791 12.60 10.39 6.67
N GLY A 792 11.34 9.93 6.68
CA GLY A 792 11.00 8.51 6.51
C GLY A 792 11.46 7.96 5.16
N ALA A 793 11.16 8.67 4.07
CA ALA A 793 11.58 8.31 2.72
C ALA A 793 13.11 8.19 2.61
N TYR A 794 13.85 9.14 3.17
CA TYR A 794 15.31 9.10 3.18
C TYR A 794 15.84 7.78 3.75
N TYR A 795 15.38 7.36 4.95
CA TYR A 795 15.88 6.11 5.54
C TYR A 795 15.44 4.86 4.78
N ASN A 796 14.26 4.87 4.14
CA ASN A 796 13.81 3.79 3.26
C ASN A 796 14.68 3.68 1.99
N ILE A 797 15.11 4.81 1.43
CA ILE A 797 16.07 4.84 0.32
C ILE A 797 17.42 4.28 0.78
N ILE A 798 17.98 4.82 1.86
CA ILE A 798 19.32 4.44 2.35
C ILE A 798 19.40 2.96 2.75
N ILE A 799 18.33 2.37 3.29
CA ILE A 799 18.34 0.95 3.67
C ILE A 799 18.36 0.05 2.43
N ASN A 800 17.53 0.33 1.42
CA ASN A 800 17.44 -0.48 0.20
C ASN A 800 18.64 -0.28 -0.74
N LEU A 801 19.26 0.91 -0.75
CA LEU A 801 20.49 1.18 -1.51
C LEU A 801 21.66 0.28 -1.10
N LYS A 802 21.64 -0.36 0.08
CA LYS A 802 22.70 -1.28 0.51
C LYS A 802 22.80 -2.51 -0.38
N ASP A 803 21.67 -2.99 -0.88
CA ASP A 803 21.55 -4.24 -1.63
C ASP A 803 21.55 -4.02 -3.16
N ILE A 804 21.64 -2.76 -3.61
CA ILE A 804 21.80 -2.41 -5.03
C ILE A 804 23.28 -2.46 -5.44
N THR A 805 23.56 -3.13 -6.56
CA THR A 805 24.92 -3.33 -7.09
C THR A 805 25.37 -2.23 -8.05
N ASP A 806 24.44 -1.47 -8.63
CA ASP A 806 24.73 -0.34 -9.51
C ASP A 806 25.26 0.86 -8.72
N HIS A 807 26.58 1.04 -8.74
CA HIS A 807 27.28 2.08 -8.00
C HIS A 807 26.94 3.50 -8.47
N THR A 808 26.70 3.69 -9.76
CA THR A 808 26.36 4.99 -10.35
C THR A 808 24.98 5.42 -9.86
N PHE A 809 24.00 4.52 -9.98
CA PHE A 809 22.64 4.75 -9.47
C PHE A 809 22.64 4.99 -7.96
N LYS A 810 23.40 4.20 -7.20
CA LYS A 810 23.48 4.29 -5.74
C LYS A 810 24.02 5.65 -5.28
N THR A 811 25.10 6.12 -5.87
CA THR A 811 25.73 7.39 -5.50
C THR A 811 24.84 8.57 -5.86
N ALA A 812 24.26 8.56 -7.07
CA ALA A 812 23.34 9.60 -7.53
C ALA A 812 22.10 9.69 -6.63
N THR A 813 21.47 8.54 -6.33
CA THR A 813 20.26 8.47 -5.52
C THR A 813 20.52 8.87 -4.07
N GLN A 814 21.64 8.44 -3.48
CA GLN A 814 22.01 8.82 -2.11
C GLN A 814 22.26 10.33 -1.99
N LYS A 815 22.94 10.93 -2.98
CA LYS A 815 23.16 12.38 -3.04
C LYS A 815 21.82 13.12 -3.11
N ARG A 816 20.97 12.74 -4.06
CA ARG A 816 19.63 13.34 -4.25
C ARG A 816 18.76 13.24 -3.00
N ALA A 817 18.70 12.06 -2.37
CA ALA A 817 17.92 11.87 -1.14
C ALA A 817 18.43 12.74 0.02
N SER A 818 19.75 12.93 0.12
CA SER A 818 20.35 13.78 1.15
C SER A 818 20.04 15.27 0.93
N GLU A 819 20.09 15.72 -0.33
CA GLU A 819 19.69 17.09 -0.73
C GLU A 819 18.23 17.36 -0.38
N LEU A 820 17.32 16.44 -0.73
CA LEU A 820 15.89 16.55 -0.43
C LEU A 820 15.62 16.62 1.08
N LEU A 821 16.32 15.81 1.88
CA LEU A 821 16.21 15.85 3.34
C LEU A 821 16.71 17.17 3.94
N GLN A 822 17.83 17.70 3.42
CA GLN A 822 18.38 18.96 3.88
C GLN A 822 17.44 20.12 3.55
N GLN A 823 16.96 20.17 2.29
CA GLN A 823 15.97 21.14 1.84
C GLN A 823 14.69 21.08 2.70
N ALA A 824 14.19 19.88 3.02
CA ALA A 824 13.00 19.72 3.85
C ALA A 824 13.16 20.32 5.25
N LYS A 825 14.33 20.15 5.88
CA LYS A 825 14.63 20.75 7.20
C LYS A 825 14.66 22.28 7.13
N GLU A 826 15.38 22.81 6.14
CA GLU A 826 15.54 24.26 5.94
C GLU A 826 14.20 24.93 5.64
N LYS A 827 13.44 24.39 4.69
CA LYS A 827 12.13 24.92 4.30
C LYS A 827 11.10 24.77 5.42
N CYS A 828 11.10 23.66 6.16
CA CYS A 828 10.24 23.51 7.32
C CYS A 828 10.54 24.57 8.39
N SER A 829 11.82 24.81 8.72
CA SER A 829 12.21 25.88 9.64
C SER A 829 11.71 27.24 9.15
N ALA A 830 11.95 27.56 7.87
CA ALA A 830 11.51 28.83 7.29
C ALA A 830 9.98 29.02 7.38
N VAL A 831 9.19 27.98 7.10
CA VAL A 831 7.73 28.04 7.21
C VAL A 831 7.29 28.29 8.65
N LEU A 832 7.90 27.60 9.62
CA LEU A 832 7.58 27.77 11.04
C LEU A 832 7.97 29.15 11.56
N ASP A 833 9.15 29.64 11.20
CA ASP A 833 9.63 30.97 11.60
C ASP A 833 8.72 32.09 11.07
N HIS A 834 8.23 31.96 9.84
CA HIS A 834 7.27 32.93 9.28
C HIS A 834 5.88 32.81 9.91
N ALA A 835 5.45 31.60 10.27
CA ALA A 835 4.20 31.42 10.99
C ALA A 835 4.24 32.07 12.38
N GLU A 836 5.36 31.90 13.12
CA GLU A 836 5.57 32.53 14.43
C GLU A 836 5.68 34.06 14.36
N LYS A 837 6.19 34.61 13.26
CA LYS A 837 6.21 36.08 13.05
C LYS A 837 4.83 36.67 12.72
N ARG A 838 3.88 35.86 12.27
CA ARG A 838 2.50 36.30 11.95
C ARG A 838 1.54 36.19 13.13
N THR A 839 1.90 35.45 14.18
CA THR A 839 1.19 35.40 15.47
C THR A 839 1.61 36.54 16.36
#